data_AF-A0A6H1LK98-F1
#
_entry.id   AF-A0A6H1LK98-F1
#
_cell.length_a   1.000
_cell.length_b   1.000
_cell.length_c   1.000
_cell.angle_alpha   90.00
_cell.angle_beta   90.00
_cell.angle_gamma   90.00
#
_symmetry.space_group_name_H-M   'P 1'
#
loop_
_entity.id
_entity.type
_entity.pdbx_description
1 polymer ?
#
loop_
_entity_poly.entity_id
_entity_poly.type
_entity_poly.pdbx_seq_one_letter_code
_entity_poly.pdbx_strand_id
1 'polypeptide(L)'
;MSAPGIAHLHVASGYSARYGASLPHALVRRAAERGVTALALTDQDTVAGTVRFAKAAAAAGSRPVFGVDLAVAPAAEPAPGSGRRRTPVRGGAHVTEARWRITLPAQTAGGWARLCRIVSAAHGSPVNGVPLAAWPVLEEHLGDGLVVLLGPASEPVAALMAGRPDLAERLLAPWQAIAGPGLRLEAVHLGHTGTGAGSLRLAGRTVQLGDQLGIPVVVSNAVRYADPGQHRLADVLDAARLLRPIDRRAVDGGERWLKGTAEMTALAVRIAEAAGHGLERAAALLAETEEPAASCTVDPVRDLGLGTPHFPEPHVVGADRARGGAMRLLRQPCEAGMTARGLDTDAAAVRQLDYELGVIGRLGYEGYFLAVAQVVADVRAMGIRVAARGSGAGSMVNHCLFVATANPLEHRLLFERFLSERRTSLPDIDVDVESARRLEVYDRIFERFGKERVAVTGMPETYRARHALRDAGLALGIAPQTVDVIAKSFPHIRACDIRSALAELPELKQLAGRAEEYGPLFELAEGLDALVRGYAMHPCGVILSNASLLDRLPVQPTPGGDYPMVQADKEDVEDLGLLKLDVLGVRMQSAMAHAVNEIRRTTGKQLDLDNPVHVDLADEATFEMTRRSDTLGCFQIESPGQMDLVGRLQPRHMQDVIADISLFRPGPVKGGMPARVAALAVSPADLSHYKRAGSTAREIVIKGRRVSFRSRSCDGGHNRFGTWATVRSRVSDLELRGHAGRDTVTRSRRTWSGSCIST
;
A
#
# COMPACT_ATOMS: atom_id res chain seq x y z
N MET A 1 -35.21 -29.33 5.31
CA MET A 1 -34.54 -28.10 5.81
C MET A 1 -33.16 -28.07 5.19
N SER A 2 -32.77 -27.01 4.45
CA SER A 2 -31.37 -26.90 4.03
C SER A 2 -30.49 -26.81 5.27
N ALA A 3 -29.26 -27.31 5.20
CA ALA A 3 -28.31 -27.14 6.29
C ALA A 3 -28.20 -25.63 6.61
N PRO A 4 -28.25 -25.23 7.90
CA PRO A 4 -28.00 -23.84 8.26
C PRO A 4 -26.61 -23.42 7.77
N GLY A 5 -26.49 -22.20 7.25
CA GLY A 5 -25.20 -21.61 6.90
C GLY A 5 -24.28 -21.52 8.12
N ILE A 6 -22.98 -21.34 7.87
CA ILE A 6 -22.02 -20.97 8.92
C ILE A 6 -21.29 -19.68 8.58
N ALA A 7 -21.34 -18.74 9.52
CA ALA A 7 -20.68 -17.45 9.46
C ALA A 7 -19.53 -17.37 10.46
N HIS A 8 -18.43 -16.72 10.06
CA HIS A 8 -17.35 -16.34 10.97
C HIS A 8 -17.31 -14.83 11.12
N LEU A 9 -17.65 -14.31 12.31
CA LEU A 9 -17.74 -12.87 12.58
C LEU A 9 -16.46 -12.27 13.19
N HIS A 10 -15.59 -13.11 13.76
CA HIS A 10 -14.33 -12.68 14.39
C HIS A 10 -13.15 -13.37 13.69
N VAL A 11 -12.52 -12.65 12.77
CA VAL A 11 -11.48 -13.16 11.88
C VAL A 11 -10.41 -12.09 11.67
N ALA A 12 -9.20 -12.40 12.11
CA ALA A 12 -8.01 -11.61 11.85
C ALA A 12 -7.26 -12.13 10.62
N SER A 13 -6.91 -11.23 9.72
CA SER A 13 -6.00 -11.47 8.61
C SER A 13 -4.58 -11.00 8.90
N GLY A 14 -3.69 -11.20 7.93
CA GLY A 14 -2.33 -10.68 7.95
C GLY A 14 -2.20 -9.15 8.02
N TYR A 15 -3.31 -8.40 7.96
CA TYR A 15 -3.34 -6.96 8.21
C TYR A 15 -3.49 -6.61 9.69
N SER A 16 -3.92 -7.55 10.52
CA SER A 16 -3.70 -7.49 11.98
C SER A 16 -2.21 -7.65 12.25
N ALA A 17 -1.50 -6.53 12.34
CA ALA A 17 -0.04 -6.50 12.34
C ALA A 17 0.55 -7.41 13.43
N ARG A 18 1.36 -8.38 13.01
CA ARG A 18 1.95 -9.41 13.88
C ARG A 18 0.93 -10.18 14.74
N TYR A 19 -0.25 -10.43 14.21
CA TYR A 19 -1.29 -11.22 14.89
C TYR A 19 -1.93 -12.28 14.01
N GLY A 20 -2.50 -11.91 12.85
CA GLY A 20 -3.09 -12.86 11.91
C GLY A 20 -2.05 -13.45 10.97
N ALA A 21 -2.16 -14.75 10.67
CA ALA A 21 -1.16 -15.50 9.90
C ALA A 21 -1.60 -15.84 8.46
N SER A 22 -2.73 -15.29 8.00
CA SER A 22 -3.24 -15.51 6.63
C SER A 22 -3.73 -14.23 6.00
N LEU A 23 -3.35 -13.99 4.74
CA LEU A 23 -3.84 -12.84 3.97
C LEU A 23 -5.34 -12.96 3.65
N PRO A 24 -6.06 -11.84 3.43
CA PRO A 24 -7.50 -11.86 3.17
C PRO A 24 -7.94 -12.80 2.04
N HIS A 25 -7.22 -12.82 0.92
CA HIS A 25 -7.55 -13.69 -0.21
C HIS A 25 -7.42 -15.19 0.12
N ALA A 26 -6.48 -15.55 1.00
CA ALA A 26 -6.31 -16.94 1.44
C ALA A 26 -7.45 -17.38 2.36
N LEU A 27 -7.91 -16.48 3.24
CA LEU A 27 -9.06 -16.71 4.11
C LEU A 27 -10.34 -16.88 3.28
N VAL A 28 -10.61 -16.00 2.33
CA VAL A 28 -11.77 -16.10 1.43
C VAL A 28 -11.76 -17.40 0.65
N ARG A 29 -10.62 -17.77 0.06
CA ARG A 29 -10.50 -19.03 -0.68
C ARG A 29 -10.81 -20.24 0.21
N ARG A 30 -10.25 -20.30 1.42
CA ARG A 30 -10.52 -21.39 2.36
C ARG A 30 -11.95 -21.39 2.87
N ALA A 31 -12.59 -20.23 3.02
CA ALA A 31 -14.00 -20.11 3.37
C ALA A 31 -14.89 -20.79 2.32
N ALA A 32 -14.66 -20.45 1.05
CA ALA A 32 -15.40 -21.04 -0.08
C ALA A 32 -15.18 -22.56 -0.16
N GLU A 33 -13.94 -23.04 0.00
CA GLU A 33 -13.62 -24.47 0.01
C GLU A 33 -14.33 -25.25 1.16
N ARG A 34 -14.69 -24.57 2.24
CA ARG A 34 -15.28 -25.16 3.46
C ARG A 34 -16.79 -24.92 3.61
N GLY A 35 -17.43 -24.31 2.62
CA GLY A 35 -18.86 -24.04 2.65
C GLY A 35 -19.27 -22.97 3.67
N VAL A 36 -18.37 -22.05 4.03
CA VAL A 36 -18.67 -20.90 4.86
C VAL A 36 -19.52 -19.91 4.05
N THR A 37 -20.68 -19.55 4.55
CA THR A 37 -21.70 -18.72 3.87
C THR A 37 -21.40 -17.24 3.97
N ALA A 38 -20.82 -16.80 5.08
CA ALA A 38 -20.42 -15.41 5.30
C ALA A 38 -19.11 -15.34 6.08
N LEU A 39 -18.23 -14.47 5.64
CA LEU A 39 -16.93 -14.27 6.28
C LEU A 39 -16.82 -12.80 6.65
N ALA A 40 -16.57 -12.51 7.93
CA ALA A 40 -16.15 -11.20 8.35
C ALA A 40 -14.64 -11.03 8.20
N LEU A 41 -14.21 -9.80 7.97
CA LEU A 41 -12.86 -9.36 8.23
C LEU A 41 -12.92 -8.35 9.37
N THR A 42 -12.33 -8.72 10.51
CA THR A 42 -12.32 -7.92 11.75
C THR A 42 -10.90 -7.82 12.28
N ASP A 43 -10.04 -7.21 11.46
CA ASP A 43 -8.63 -7.03 11.78
C ASP A 43 -8.42 -6.17 13.05
N GLN A 44 -7.31 -6.42 13.74
CA GLN A 44 -6.98 -5.74 14.99
C GLN A 44 -6.59 -4.29 14.76
N ASP A 45 -7.38 -3.38 15.32
CA ASP A 45 -7.16 -1.94 15.32
C ASP A 45 -7.06 -1.32 13.91
N THR A 46 -7.41 -2.04 12.84
CA THR A 46 -7.30 -1.55 11.46
C THR A 46 -8.33 -2.14 10.51
N VAL A 47 -8.62 -1.42 9.43
CA VAL A 47 -9.42 -1.89 8.29
C VAL A 47 -8.60 -2.01 7.00
N ALA A 48 -7.27 -1.93 7.08
CA ALA A 48 -6.40 -1.88 5.89
C ALA A 48 -6.50 -3.12 4.97
N GLY A 49 -7.01 -4.25 5.46
CA GLY A 49 -7.28 -5.44 4.65
C GLY A 49 -8.58 -5.40 3.83
N THR A 50 -9.44 -4.40 4.04
CA THR A 50 -10.84 -4.37 3.56
C THR A 50 -10.96 -4.40 2.04
N VAL A 51 -10.18 -3.61 1.30
CA VAL A 51 -10.28 -3.55 -0.17
C VAL A 51 -9.91 -4.89 -0.80
N ARG A 52 -8.79 -5.47 -0.37
CA ARG A 52 -8.32 -6.79 -0.85
C ARG A 52 -9.28 -7.90 -0.47
N PHE A 53 -9.89 -7.81 0.71
CA PHE A 53 -10.94 -8.72 1.14
C PHE A 53 -12.19 -8.62 0.25
N ALA A 54 -12.68 -7.41 -0.02
CA ALA A 54 -13.82 -7.17 -0.89
C ALA A 54 -13.59 -7.72 -2.30
N LYS A 55 -12.42 -7.46 -2.89
CA LYS A 55 -12.03 -7.97 -4.22
C LYS A 55 -11.94 -9.50 -4.24
N ALA A 56 -11.37 -10.10 -3.20
CA ALA A 56 -11.29 -11.55 -3.07
C ALA A 56 -12.69 -12.19 -2.90
N ALA A 57 -13.55 -11.60 -2.06
CA ALA A 57 -14.91 -12.06 -1.83
C ALA A 57 -15.74 -12.01 -3.11
N ALA A 58 -15.65 -10.90 -3.86
CA ALA A 58 -16.29 -10.76 -5.16
C ALA A 58 -15.83 -11.82 -6.17
N ALA A 59 -14.51 -12.08 -6.24
CA ALA A 59 -13.96 -13.12 -7.12
C ALA A 59 -14.39 -14.54 -6.75
N ALA A 60 -14.65 -14.80 -5.46
CA ALA A 60 -15.11 -16.09 -4.95
C ALA A 60 -16.64 -16.22 -4.87
N GLY A 61 -17.41 -15.17 -5.21
CA GLY A 61 -18.87 -15.14 -5.00
C GLY A 61 -19.29 -15.29 -3.53
N SER A 62 -18.40 -14.93 -2.60
CA SER A 62 -18.64 -15.03 -1.15
C SER A 62 -19.19 -13.73 -0.61
N ARG A 63 -20.01 -13.79 0.44
CA ARG A 63 -20.60 -12.61 1.09
C ARG A 63 -19.63 -12.03 2.12
N PRO A 64 -19.07 -10.83 1.90
CA PRO A 64 -18.17 -10.20 2.86
C PRO A 64 -18.95 -9.52 3.98
N VAL A 65 -18.40 -9.57 5.19
CA VAL A 65 -18.80 -8.72 6.31
C VAL A 65 -17.59 -7.87 6.70
N PHE A 66 -17.75 -6.55 6.82
CA PHE A 66 -16.65 -5.65 7.14
C PHE A 66 -16.73 -5.24 8.61
N GLY A 67 -15.59 -5.18 9.29
CA GLY A 67 -15.55 -4.78 10.68
C GLY A 67 -14.14 -4.56 11.20
N VAL A 68 -14.02 -4.43 12.52
CA VAL A 68 -12.74 -4.26 13.22
C VAL A 68 -12.79 -4.94 14.59
N ASP A 69 -11.68 -5.50 15.06
CA ASP A 69 -11.49 -5.86 16.46
C ASP A 69 -10.69 -4.75 17.14
N LEU A 70 -11.32 -3.95 18.00
CA LEU A 70 -10.74 -2.71 18.52
C LEU A 70 -10.51 -2.78 20.02
N ALA A 71 -9.36 -2.29 20.45
CA ALA A 71 -9.08 -2.06 21.85
C ALA A 71 -9.98 -0.97 22.45
N VAL A 72 -10.50 -1.22 23.66
CA VAL A 72 -11.42 -0.31 24.36
C VAL A 72 -10.96 0.02 25.78
N ALA A 73 -11.27 1.23 26.23
CA ALA A 73 -11.09 1.63 27.62
C ALA A 73 -12.00 0.80 28.55
N PRO A 74 -11.55 0.50 29.79
CA PRO A 74 -12.42 -0.16 30.77
C PRO A 74 -13.63 0.72 31.11
N ALA A 75 -14.79 0.10 31.31
CA ALA A 75 -16.02 0.77 31.76
C ALA A 75 -15.91 1.23 33.21
N ALA A 76 -15.17 0.49 34.03
CA ALA A 76 -14.88 0.85 35.41
C ALA A 76 -13.40 1.23 35.53
N GLU A 77 -13.11 2.42 36.08
CA GLU A 77 -11.73 2.78 36.37
C GLU A 77 -11.09 1.73 37.30
N PRO A 78 -9.91 1.21 36.95
CA PRO A 78 -9.21 0.30 37.84
C PRO A 78 -8.84 1.03 39.13
N ALA A 79 -9.02 0.38 40.28
CA ALA A 79 -8.66 0.96 41.57
C ALA A 79 -7.20 1.48 41.56
N PRO A 80 -6.93 2.66 42.16
CA PRO A 80 -5.59 3.24 42.22
C PRO A 80 -4.58 2.24 42.81
N GLY A 81 -3.48 1.96 42.10
CA GLY A 81 -2.42 1.06 42.58
C GLY A 81 -2.57 -0.42 42.20
N SER A 82 -3.58 -0.81 41.42
CA SER A 82 -3.75 -2.20 40.94
C SER A 82 -2.77 -2.66 39.84
N GLY A 83 -1.87 -1.76 39.39
CA GLY A 83 -0.87 -2.07 38.38
C GLY A 83 0.28 -2.91 38.94
N ARG A 84 0.35 -4.20 38.58
CA ARG A 84 1.52 -5.02 38.91
C ARG A 84 2.76 -4.44 38.21
N ARG A 85 3.82 -4.13 38.97
CA ARG A 85 5.11 -3.63 38.45
C ARG A 85 5.61 -4.58 37.36
N ARG A 86 5.57 -4.15 36.10
CA ARG A 86 5.91 -5.01 34.95
C ARG A 86 7.43 -5.14 34.83
N THR A 87 7.92 -6.36 34.75
CA THR A 87 9.31 -6.62 34.37
C THR A 87 9.50 -6.19 32.92
N PRO A 88 10.48 -5.33 32.61
CA PRO A 88 10.75 -4.93 31.24
C PRO A 88 11.08 -6.14 30.38
N VAL A 89 10.72 -6.06 29.10
CA VAL A 89 11.16 -7.01 28.08
C VAL A 89 12.68 -6.84 27.87
N ARG A 90 13.34 -7.85 27.31
CA ARG A 90 14.78 -7.84 27.05
C ARG A 90 15.19 -6.53 26.34
N GLY A 91 16.04 -5.72 26.98
CA GLY A 91 16.44 -4.39 26.48
C GLY A 91 15.78 -3.21 27.18
N GLY A 92 15.01 -3.41 28.26
CA GLY A 92 14.47 -2.33 29.09
C GLY A 92 13.13 -1.75 28.61
N ALA A 93 12.62 -2.20 27.48
CA ALA A 93 11.34 -1.75 26.93
C ALA A 93 10.14 -2.48 27.55
N HIS A 94 9.06 -1.76 27.84
CA HIS A 94 7.78 -2.34 28.23
C HIS A 94 6.87 -2.43 27.01
N VAL A 95 6.44 -3.64 26.64
CA VAL A 95 5.35 -3.80 25.66
C VAL A 95 4.03 -3.65 26.40
N THR A 96 3.22 -2.68 25.97
CA THR A 96 1.86 -2.51 26.47
C THR A 96 0.90 -3.05 25.42
N GLU A 97 0.10 -4.04 25.80
CA GLU A 97 -1.07 -4.44 25.03
C GLU A 97 -2.32 -3.87 25.67
N ALA A 98 -3.30 -3.54 24.83
CA ALA A 98 -4.65 -3.28 25.30
C ALA A 98 -5.19 -4.52 26.01
N ARG A 99 -5.75 -4.32 27.19
CA ARG A 99 -6.31 -5.39 27.99
C ARG A 99 -7.67 -5.84 27.48
N TRP A 100 -8.48 -4.88 27.01
CA TRP A 100 -9.87 -5.11 26.65
C TRP A 100 -10.11 -4.80 25.18
N ARG A 101 -10.90 -5.65 24.51
CA ARG A 101 -11.24 -5.52 23.08
C ARG A 101 -12.70 -5.88 22.83
N ILE A 102 -13.25 -5.30 21.76
CA ILE A 102 -14.57 -5.62 21.22
C ILE A 102 -14.48 -5.80 19.70
N THR A 103 -15.32 -6.67 19.15
CA THR A 103 -15.43 -6.82 17.70
C THR A 103 -16.67 -6.08 17.18
N LEU A 104 -16.48 -5.28 16.12
CA LEU A 104 -17.50 -4.41 15.54
C LEU A 104 -17.73 -4.75 14.05
N PRO A 105 -18.67 -5.65 13.72
CA PRO A 105 -19.19 -5.79 12.36
C PRO A 105 -20.10 -4.61 11.97
N ALA A 106 -19.91 -4.06 10.77
CA ALA A 106 -20.75 -3.02 10.19
C ALA A 106 -21.92 -3.60 9.39
N GLN A 107 -23.14 -3.27 9.80
CA GLN A 107 -24.36 -3.76 9.16
C GLN A 107 -24.75 -2.91 7.95
N THR A 108 -24.61 -1.58 8.07
CA THR A 108 -25.07 -0.62 7.05
C THR A 108 -23.97 0.37 6.69
N ALA A 109 -24.16 1.13 5.61
CA ALA A 109 -23.25 2.22 5.24
C ALA A 109 -23.06 3.25 6.37
N GLY A 110 -24.13 3.60 7.07
CA GLY A 110 -24.06 4.50 8.24
C GLY A 110 -23.30 3.88 9.41
N GLY A 111 -23.45 2.57 9.62
CA GLY A 111 -22.64 1.81 10.57
C GLY A 111 -21.15 1.80 10.21
N TRP A 112 -20.82 1.59 8.93
CA TRP A 112 -19.44 1.67 8.44
C TRP A 112 -18.82 3.06 8.66
N ALA A 113 -19.57 4.12 8.37
CA ALA A 113 -19.12 5.49 8.62
C ALA A 113 -18.81 5.71 10.11
N ARG A 114 -19.72 5.30 11.00
CA ARG A 114 -19.50 5.32 12.45
C ARG A 114 -18.26 4.52 12.89
N LEU A 115 -18.07 3.32 12.33
CA LEU A 115 -16.87 2.51 12.57
C LEU A 115 -15.60 3.27 12.16
N CYS A 116 -15.59 3.92 11.00
CA CYS A 116 -14.46 4.74 10.55
C CYS A 116 -14.14 5.87 11.54
N ARG A 117 -15.15 6.52 12.12
CA ARG A 117 -14.97 7.56 13.14
C ARG A 117 -14.39 6.99 14.44
N ILE A 118 -14.93 5.87 14.93
CA ILE A 118 -14.44 5.19 16.14
C ILE A 118 -12.97 4.78 15.98
N VAL A 119 -12.62 4.13 14.87
CA VAL A 119 -11.24 3.70 14.59
C VAL A 119 -10.32 4.92 14.50
N SER A 120 -10.72 5.97 13.79
CA SER A 120 -9.90 7.17 13.66
C SER A 120 -9.64 7.86 15.00
N ALA A 121 -10.67 7.98 15.83
CA ALA A 121 -10.55 8.55 17.17
C ALA A 121 -9.65 7.71 18.09
N ALA A 122 -9.76 6.37 18.03
CA ALA A 122 -8.92 5.47 18.81
C ALA A 122 -7.43 5.60 18.45
N HIS A 123 -7.10 5.82 17.17
CA HIS A 123 -5.74 6.09 16.71
C HIS A 123 -5.26 7.52 17.00
N GLY A 124 -6.17 8.49 17.05
CA GLY A 124 -5.84 9.88 17.35
C GLY A 124 -5.40 10.13 18.80
N SER A 125 -5.78 9.26 19.73
CA SER A 125 -5.44 9.37 21.16
C SER A 125 -4.94 8.05 21.75
N PRO A 126 -3.78 7.54 21.29
CA PRO A 126 -3.29 6.23 21.72
C PRO A 126 -2.77 6.26 23.17
N VAL A 127 -3.03 5.19 23.92
CA VAL A 127 -2.55 5.03 25.30
C VAL A 127 -1.33 4.13 25.30
N ASN A 128 -0.16 4.67 25.68
CA ASN A 128 1.13 3.97 25.61
C ASN A 128 1.44 3.39 24.21
N GLY A 129 1.04 4.10 23.15
CA GLY A 129 1.25 3.68 21.76
C GLY A 129 0.26 2.66 21.22
N VAL A 130 -0.77 2.29 22.00
CA VAL A 130 -1.84 1.39 21.57
C VAL A 130 -3.09 2.21 21.23
N PRO A 131 -3.67 2.08 20.03
CA PRO A 131 -4.97 2.68 19.71
C PRO A 131 -6.02 2.20 20.73
N LEU A 132 -6.82 3.11 21.26
CA LEU A 132 -7.79 2.77 22.30
C LEU A 132 -9.06 3.60 22.14
N ALA A 133 -10.20 2.96 21.90
CA ALA A 133 -11.48 3.64 21.90
C ALA A 133 -11.91 3.96 23.33
N ALA A 134 -11.99 5.25 23.65
CA ALA A 134 -12.50 5.74 24.92
C ALA A 134 -14.04 5.73 24.95
N TRP A 135 -14.63 5.64 26.14
CA TRP A 135 -16.09 5.62 26.30
C TRP A 135 -16.83 6.81 25.66
N PRO A 136 -16.36 8.07 25.76
CA PRO A 136 -17.04 9.18 25.08
C PRO A 136 -17.14 8.99 23.56
N VAL A 137 -16.11 8.40 22.93
CA VAL A 137 -16.12 8.09 21.49
C VAL A 137 -17.12 6.99 21.18
N LEU A 138 -17.21 5.97 22.05
CA LEU A 138 -18.18 4.89 21.91
C LEU A 138 -19.61 5.41 22.12
N GLU A 139 -19.86 6.26 23.10
CA GLU A 139 -21.17 6.88 23.34
C GLU A 139 -21.62 7.76 22.17
N GLU A 140 -20.69 8.46 21.51
CA GLU A 140 -21.00 9.34 20.38
C GLU A 140 -21.29 8.57 19.08
N HIS A 141 -20.56 7.48 18.83
CA HIS A 141 -20.55 6.84 17.52
C HIS A 141 -21.05 5.40 17.51
N LEU A 142 -21.13 4.70 18.63
CA LEU A 142 -21.72 3.36 18.67
C LEU A 142 -23.25 3.48 18.61
N GLY A 143 -23.91 2.58 17.89
CA GLY A 143 -25.36 2.60 17.73
C GLY A 143 -25.82 1.94 16.43
N ASP A 144 -26.94 2.41 15.90
CA ASP A 144 -27.63 1.80 14.75
C ASP A 144 -26.71 1.48 13.58
N GLY A 145 -26.80 0.24 13.09
CA GLY A 145 -26.00 -0.26 11.98
C GLY A 145 -24.65 -0.87 12.38
N LEU A 146 -24.35 -1.00 13.68
CA LEU A 146 -23.20 -1.72 14.20
C LEU A 146 -23.65 -2.89 15.08
N VAL A 147 -22.98 -4.03 14.92
CA VAL A 147 -23.04 -5.15 15.87
C VAL A 147 -21.87 -5.02 16.83
N VAL A 148 -22.09 -5.36 18.10
CA VAL A 148 -21.04 -5.36 19.13
C VAL A 148 -20.90 -6.77 19.68
N LEU A 149 -19.75 -7.39 19.47
CA LEU A 149 -19.44 -8.69 20.04
C LEU A 149 -18.55 -8.52 21.27
N LEU A 150 -19.05 -8.96 22.41
CA LEU A 150 -18.30 -9.01 23.66
C LEU A 150 -17.80 -10.44 23.91
N GLY A 151 -16.54 -10.68 23.56
CA GLY A 151 -15.86 -11.97 23.71
C GLY A 151 -14.97 -12.08 24.94
N PRO A 152 -14.16 -13.15 25.05
CA PRO A 152 -13.30 -13.39 26.21
C PRO A 152 -12.30 -12.26 26.53
N ALA A 153 -11.98 -11.43 25.55
CA ALA A 153 -11.12 -10.25 25.71
C ALA A 153 -11.90 -8.98 26.10
N SER A 154 -13.22 -9.04 26.26
CA SER A 154 -14.03 -7.92 26.76
C SER A 154 -14.08 -7.91 28.29
N GLU A 155 -14.24 -6.73 28.87
CA GLU A 155 -14.30 -6.57 30.33
C GLU A 155 -15.43 -7.38 31.00
N PRO A 156 -16.67 -7.42 30.48
CA PRO A 156 -17.75 -8.19 31.12
C PRO A 156 -17.48 -9.71 31.11
N VAL A 157 -17.00 -10.26 30.00
CA VAL A 157 -16.69 -11.70 29.91
C VAL A 157 -15.44 -12.05 30.72
N ALA A 158 -14.50 -11.11 30.87
CA ALA A 158 -13.36 -11.30 31.77
C ALA A 158 -13.79 -11.32 33.25
N ALA A 159 -14.79 -10.53 33.66
CA ALA A 159 -15.39 -10.64 34.98
C ALA A 159 -16.08 -12.00 35.18
N LEU A 160 -16.80 -12.48 34.15
CA LEU A 160 -17.41 -13.81 34.16
C LEU A 160 -16.33 -14.90 34.30
N MET A 161 -15.24 -14.81 33.54
CA MET A 161 -14.06 -15.68 33.62
C MET A 161 -13.46 -15.72 35.03
N ALA A 162 -13.42 -14.58 35.71
CA ALA A 162 -12.95 -14.46 37.10
C ALA A 162 -13.95 -14.99 38.16
N GLY A 163 -15.09 -15.56 37.74
CA GLY A 163 -16.09 -16.10 38.65
C GLY A 163 -17.02 -15.05 39.25
N ARG A 164 -17.14 -13.87 38.63
CA ARG A 164 -17.94 -12.73 39.11
C ARG A 164 -19.09 -12.41 38.14
N PRO A 165 -20.14 -13.26 38.07
CA PRO A 165 -21.29 -13.02 37.19
C PRO A 165 -22.05 -11.74 37.58
N ASP A 166 -22.09 -11.41 38.88
CA ASP A 166 -22.63 -10.16 39.42
C ASP A 166 -21.97 -8.91 38.83
N LEU A 167 -20.65 -8.95 38.69
CA LEU A 167 -19.89 -7.87 38.08
C LEU A 167 -20.05 -7.87 36.56
N ALA A 168 -20.08 -9.05 35.93
CA ALA A 168 -20.29 -9.17 34.48
C ALA A 168 -21.62 -8.52 34.05
N GLU A 169 -22.71 -8.81 34.75
CA GLU A 169 -24.03 -8.20 34.50
C GLU A 169 -24.00 -6.67 34.65
N ARG A 170 -23.40 -6.16 35.73
CA ARG A 170 -23.23 -4.70 35.92
C ARG A 170 -22.42 -4.04 34.80
N LEU A 171 -21.38 -4.72 34.33
CA LEU A 171 -20.53 -4.22 33.25
C LEU A 171 -21.21 -4.30 31.88
N LEU A 172 -22.26 -5.13 31.70
CA LEU A 172 -23.04 -5.21 30.47
C LEU A 172 -24.04 -4.06 30.33
N ALA A 173 -24.56 -3.52 31.43
CA ALA A 173 -25.52 -2.42 31.41
C ALA A 173 -25.11 -1.21 30.54
N PRO A 174 -23.89 -0.65 30.64
CA PRO A 174 -23.48 0.45 29.77
C PRO A 174 -23.44 0.04 28.29
N TRP A 175 -23.00 -1.19 27.98
CA TRP A 175 -23.01 -1.70 26.60
C TRP A 175 -24.42 -1.86 26.03
N GLN A 176 -25.37 -2.35 26.83
CA GLN A 176 -26.78 -2.44 26.41
C GLN A 176 -27.36 -1.07 26.09
N ALA A 177 -26.99 -0.04 26.85
CA ALA A 177 -27.45 1.33 26.63
C ALA A 177 -26.95 1.92 25.30
N ILE A 178 -25.68 1.69 24.94
CA ILE A 178 -25.08 2.29 23.73
C ILE A 178 -25.20 1.41 22.47
N ALA A 179 -25.12 0.09 22.60
CA ALA A 179 -25.20 -0.84 21.46
C ALA A 179 -26.63 -1.26 21.13
N GLY A 180 -27.55 -1.13 22.09
CA GLY A 180 -28.96 -1.49 21.96
C GLY A 180 -29.14 -2.92 21.44
N PRO A 181 -30.00 -3.14 20.43
CA PRO A 181 -30.29 -4.47 19.90
C PRO A 181 -29.11 -5.09 19.12
N GLY A 182 -28.05 -4.33 18.83
CA GLY A 182 -26.84 -4.83 18.16
C GLY A 182 -25.87 -5.57 19.07
N LEU A 183 -26.12 -5.59 20.40
CA LEU A 183 -25.25 -6.25 21.36
C LEU A 183 -25.35 -7.78 21.28
N ARG A 184 -24.20 -8.46 21.26
CA ARG A 184 -24.09 -9.92 21.34
C ARG A 184 -22.97 -10.32 22.30
N LEU A 185 -23.16 -11.45 23.00
CA LEU A 185 -22.05 -12.10 23.70
C LEU A 185 -21.38 -13.10 22.75
N GLU A 186 -20.05 -13.20 22.81
CA GLU A 186 -19.29 -14.14 21.98
C GLU A 186 -18.79 -15.33 22.82
N ALA A 187 -19.31 -16.52 22.51
CA ALA A 187 -18.88 -17.78 23.09
C ALA A 187 -17.77 -18.41 22.24
N VAL A 188 -16.57 -18.54 22.84
CA VAL A 188 -15.37 -19.03 22.15
C VAL A 188 -14.79 -20.23 22.90
N HIS A 189 -14.57 -21.33 22.18
CA HIS A 189 -13.85 -22.50 22.72
C HIS A 189 -12.69 -22.93 21.80
N LEU A 190 -11.49 -22.93 22.37
CA LEU A 190 -10.20 -23.16 21.70
C LEU A 190 -9.46 -24.37 22.26
N GLY A 191 -10.19 -25.39 22.73
CA GLY A 191 -9.60 -26.61 23.29
C GLY A 191 -8.96 -26.45 24.68
N HIS A 192 -8.98 -25.26 25.28
CA HIS A 192 -8.41 -25.03 26.61
C HIS A 192 -9.24 -25.68 27.72
N THR A 193 -8.57 -26.19 28.75
CA THR A 193 -9.18 -26.68 29.99
C THR A 193 -9.27 -25.59 31.05
N GLY A 194 -10.04 -25.81 32.11
CA GLY A 194 -10.19 -24.86 33.21
C GLY A 194 -11.24 -23.77 32.96
N THR A 195 -10.98 -22.56 33.46
CA THR A 195 -11.92 -21.42 33.41
C THR A 195 -11.44 -20.26 32.54
N GLY A 196 -10.22 -20.33 31.97
CA GLY A 196 -9.61 -19.23 31.22
C GLY A 196 -10.25 -18.96 29.85
N ALA A 197 -9.73 -17.94 29.17
CA ALA A 197 -10.15 -17.60 27.80
C ALA A 197 -9.98 -18.81 26.86
N GLY A 198 -11.02 -19.10 26.06
CA GLY A 198 -11.06 -20.27 25.18
C GLY A 198 -11.43 -21.60 25.87
N SER A 199 -11.69 -21.60 27.18
CA SER A 199 -12.16 -22.79 27.88
C SER A 199 -13.63 -23.09 27.60
N LEU A 200 -13.99 -24.38 27.53
CA LEU A 200 -15.37 -24.81 27.32
C LEU A 200 -16.30 -24.31 28.44
N ARG A 201 -15.79 -24.26 29.68
CA ARG A 201 -16.53 -23.77 30.84
C ARG A 201 -16.86 -22.29 30.73
N LEU A 202 -15.95 -21.46 30.24
CA LEU A 202 -16.24 -20.04 30.01
C LEU A 202 -17.29 -19.89 28.90
N ALA A 203 -17.14 -20.59 27.77
CA ALA A 203 -18.10 -20.54 26.67
C ALA A 203 -19.52 -20.92 27.11
N GLY A 204 -19.68 -22.01 27.87
CA GLY A 204 -20.98 -22.41 28.42
C GLY A 204 -21.56 -21.38 29.39
N ARG A 205 -20.73 -20.77 30.25
CA ARG A 205 -21.17 -19.68 31.15
C ARG A 205 -21.57 -18.42 30.39
N THR A 206 -20.92 -18.11 29.27
CA THR A 206 -21.30 -16.99 28.40
C THR A 206 -22.68 -17.22 27.81
N VAL A 207 -22.99 -18.44 27.35
CA VAL A 207 -24.33 -18.81 26.87
C VAL A 207 -25.37 -18.66 27.99
N GLN A 208 -25.09 -19.21 29.17
CA GLN A 208 -26.00 -19.09 30.32
C GLN A 208 -26.28 -17.63 30.70
N LEU A 209 -25.26 -16.77 30.70
CA LEU A 209 -25.44 -15.35 31.00
C LEU A 209 -26.26 -14.64 29.90
N GLY A 210 -26.01 -14.95 28.63
CA GLY A 210 -26.81 -14.43 27.52
C GLY A 210 -28.27 -14.80 27.63
N ASP A 211 -28.55 -16.08 27.91
CA ASP A 211 -29.91 -16.60 28.07
C ASP A 211 -30.63 -15.98 29.29
N GLN A 212 -29.92 -15.75 30.39
CA GLN A 212 -30.44 -15.09 31.60
C GLN A 212 -30.84 -13.63 31.35
N LEU A 213 -30.03 -12.90 30.56
CA LEU A 213 -30.21 -11.46 30.32
C LEU A 213 -30.97 -11.15 29.02
N GLY A 214 -31.33 -12.17 28.24
CA GLY A 214 -31.94 -12.00 26.93
C GLY A 214 -31.01 -11.37 25.89
N ILE A 215 -29.69 -11.51 26.04
CA ILE A 215 -28.70 -11.02 25.09
C ILE A 215 -28.34 -12.19 24.15
N PRO A 216 -28.52 -12.08 22.82
CA PRO A 216 -28.21 -13.18 21.92
C PRO A 216 -26.71 -13.50 21.91
N VAL A 217 -26.38 -14.77 21.64
CA VAL A 217 -25.03 -15.31 21.79
C VAL A 217 -24.54 -15.87 20.47
N VAL A 218 -23.38 -15.38 20.03
CA VAL A 218 -22.72 -15.88 18.82
C VAL A 218 -21.64 -16.90 19.17
N VAL A 219 -21.50 -17.93 18.36
CA VAL A 219 -20.42 -18.91 18.46
C VAL A 219 -19.32 -18.51 17.49
N SER A 220 -18.11 -18.36 18.01
CA SER A 220 -16.96 -17.92 17.23
C SER A 220 -15.75 -18.78 17.51
N ASN A 221 -14.86 -18.85 16.52
CA ASN A 221 -13.57 -19.50 16.65
C ASN A 221 -12.39 -18.51 16.79
N ALA A 222 -12.67 -17.20 16.87
CA ALA A 222 -11.67 -16.13 16.94
C ALA A 222 -10.48 -16.39 15.99
N VAL A 223 -10.80 -16.53 14.70
CA VAL A 223 -9.93 -17.07 13.66
C VAL A 223 -8.71 -16.17 13.48
N ARG A 224 -7.51 -16.77 13.48
CA ARG A 224 -6.24 -16.08 13.22
C ARG A 224 -5.55 -16.55 11.95
N TYR A 225 -5.95 -17.70 11.43
CA TYR A 225 -5.28 -18.32 10.29
C TYR A 225 -6.23 -19.22 9.51
N ALA A 226 -5.88 -19.46 8.24
CA ALA A 226 -6.73 -20.20 7.34
C ALA A 226 -6.67 -21.70 7.66
N ASP A 227 -5.50 -22.25 7.97
CA ASP A 227 -5.29 -23.69 8.14
C ASP A 227 -4.65 -24.06 9.49
N PRO A 228 -4.99 -25.22 10.10
CA PRO A 228 -4.49 -25.62 11.41
C PRO A 228 -2.96 -25.54 11.57
N GLY A 229 -2.20 -25.93 10.54
CA GLY A 229 -0.73 -25.95 10.56
C GLY A 229 -0.07 -24.58 10.72
N GLN A 230 -0.81 -23.49 10.51
CA GLN A 230 -0.30 -22.12 10.63
C GLN A 230 -0.21 -21.62 12.08
N HIS A 231 -0.63 -22.40 13.08
CA HIS A 231 -0.52 -22.03 14.49
C HIS A 231 0.92 -21.72 14.92
N ARG A 232 1.92 -22.41 14.36
CA ARG A 232 3.35 -22.10 14.60
C ARG A 232 3.74 -20.71 14.12
N LEU A 233 3.10 -20.20 13.06
CA LEU A 233 3.31 -18.82 12.61
C LEU A 233 2.65 -17.83 13.56
N ALA A 234 1.46 -18.16 14.10
CA ALA A 234 0.83 -17.35 15.13
C ALA A 234 1.72 -17.21 16.39
N ASP A 235 2.42 -18.27 16.80
CA ASP A 235 3.40 -18.21 17.89
C ASP A 235 4.57 -17.24 17.58
N VAL A 236 5.09 -17.28 16.35
CA VAL A 236 6.17 -16.37 15.90
C VAL A 236 5.69 -14.92 15.87
N LEU A 237 4.47 -14.69 15.37
CA LEU A 237 3.84 -13.38 15.31
C LEU A 237 3.62 -12.82 16.73
N ASP A 238 3.11 -13.63 17.66
CA ASP A 238 2.94 -13.25 19.06
C ASP A 238 4.28 -12.94 19.74
N ALA A 239 5.29 -13.77 19.52
CA ALA A 239 6.65 -13.53 20.00
C ALA A 239 7.22 -12.20 19.47
N ALA A 240 7.06 -11.93 18.17
CA ALA A 240 7.51 -10.70 17.52
C ALA A 240 6.73 -9.45 17.96
N ARG A 241 5.44 -9.60 18.29
CA ARG A 241 4.58 -8.53 18.81
C ARG A 241 4.88 -8.20 20.26
N LEU A 242 5.14 -9.23 21.08
CA LEU A 242 5.49 -9.13 22.50
C LEU A 242 6.98 -8.88 22.75
N LEU A 243 7.80 -8.83 21.68
CA LEU A 243 9.26 -8.67 21.71
C LEU A 243 9.97 -9.68 22.62
N ARG A 244 9.45 -10.91 22.71
CA ARG A 244 9.99 -11.97 23.55
C ARG A 244 10.08 -13.28 22.76
N PRO A 245 11.02 -14.19 23.08
CA PRO A 245 11.00 -15.54 22.50
C PRO A 245 9.69 -16.27 22.79
N ILE A 246 9.37 -17.28 21.98
CA ILE A 246 8.19 -18.12 22.16
C ILE A 246 8.19 -18.73 23.57
N ASP A 247 7.12 -18.49 24.30
CA ASP A 247 6.90 -19.06 25.62
C ASP A 247 6.21 -20.41 25.47
N ARG A 248 6.95 -21.50 25.73
CA ARG A 248 6.45 -22.87 25.58
C ARG A 248 5.24 -23.19 26.47
N ARG A 249 4.94 -22.36 27.47
CA ARG A 249 3.77 -22.51 28.36
C ARG A 249 2.51 -21.84 27.79
N ALA A 250 2.66 -20.99 26.77
CA ALA A 250 1.60 -20.15 26.22
C ALA A 250 1.69 -20.12 24.69
N VAL A 251 1.75 -21.31 24.08
CA VAL A 251 1.69 -21.49 22.62
C VAL A 251 0.25 -21.56 22.14
N ASP A 252 0.03 -21.22 20.87
CA ASP A 252 -1.26 -21.39 20.21
C ASP A 252 -1.59 -22.88 20.11
N GLY A 253 -2.76 -23.25 20.65
CA GLY A 253 -3.24 -24.63 20.72
C GLY A 253 -3.66 -25.24 19.37
N GLY A 254 -3.57 -24.50 18.26
CA GLY A 254 -3.89 -25.02 16.94
C GLY A 254 -5.38 -24.92 16.56
N GLU A 255 -6.21 -24.35 17.43
CA GLU A 255 -7.67 -24.34 17.28
C GLU A 255 -8.24 -23.13 16.54
N ARG A 256 -7.47 -22.04 16.38
CA ARG A 256 -7.91 -20.75 15.80
C ARG A 256 -7.87 -20.69 14.26
N TRP A 257 -8.06 -21.82 13.59
CA TRP A 257 -8.15 -21.88 12.13
C TRP A 257 -9.58 -21.62 11.63
N LEU A 258 -9.74 -21.38 10.33
CA LEU A 258 -11.05 -21.13 9.73
C LEU A 258 -11.90 -22.41 9.61
N LYS A 259 -12.61 -22.79 10.67
CA LYS A 259 -13.43 -24.02 10.74
C LYS A 259 -14.55 -24.06 9.70
N GLY A 260 -14.85 -25.24 9.17
CA GLY A 260 -15.97 -25.46 8.26
C GLY A 260 -17.28 -25.75 8.99
N THR A 261 -18.30 -26.13 8.23
CA THR A 261 -19.66 -26.33 8.76
C THR A 261 -19.72 -27.42 9.83
N ALA A 262 -19.07 -28.55 9.58
CA ALA A 262 -19.08 -29.69 10.49
C ALA A 262 -18.40 -29.34 11.83
N GLU A 263 -17.23 -28.70 11.78
CA GLU A 263 -16.48 -28.35 12.98
C GLU A 263 -17.17 -27.26 13.80
N MET A 264 -17.78 -26.26 13.16
CA MET A 264 -18.55 -25.22 13.86
C MET A 264 -19.83 -25.77 14.47
N THR A 265 -20.51 -26.71 13.79
CA THR A 265 -21.69 -27.39 14.35
C THR A 265 -21.30 -28.19 15.59
N ALA A 266 -20.22 -28.98 15.53
CA ALA A 266 -19.72 -29.73 16.67
C ALA A 266 -19.24 -28.81 17.81
N LEU A 267 -18.71 -27.63 17.49
CA LEU A 267 -18.36 -26.61 18.48
C LEU A 267 -19.60 -26.07 19.20
N ALA A 268 -20.64 -25.70 18.46
CA ALA A 268 -21.89 -25.20 19.02
C ALA A 268 -22.59 -26.24 19.91
N VAL A 269 -22.60 -27.51 19.50
CA VAL A 269 -23.14 -28.61 20.33
C VAL A 269 -22.40 -28.71 21.66
N ARG A 270 -21.06 -28.78 21.63
CA ARG A 270 -20.26 -28.85 22.87
C ARG A 270 -20.50 -27.66 23.80
N ILE A 271 -20.60 -26.45 23.24
CA ILE A 271 -20.85 -25.24 24.03
C ILE A 271 -22.26 -25.27 24.65
N ALA A 272 -23.27 -25.68 23.88
CA ALA A 272 -24.65 -25.81 24.37
C ALA A 272 -24.75 -26.87 25.50
N GLU A 273 -24.12 -28.03 25.33
CA GLU A 273 -24.04 -29.07 26.36
C GLU A 273 -23.37 -28.55 27.64
N ALA A 274 -22.26 -27.81 27.50
CA ALA A 274 -21.56 -27.20 28.63
C ALA A 274 -22.38 -26.11 29.34
N ALA A 275 -23.33 -25.49 28.64
CA ALA A 275 -24.31 -24.57 29.21
C ALA A 275 -25.51 -25.29 29.87
N GLY A 276 -25.63 -26.62 29.73
CA GLY A 276 -26.74 -27.41 30.26
C GLY A 276 -27.92 -27.58 29.30
N HIS A 277 -27.71 -27.35 28.01
CA HIS A 277 -28.72 -27.44 26.95
C HIS A 277 -28.43 -28.59 25.97
N GLY A 278 -29.40 -28.87 25.09
CA GLY A 278 -29.29 -29.90 24.05
C GLY A 278 -29.10 -29.35 22.63
N LEU A 279 -29.34 -30.21 21.65
CA LEU A 279 -29.16 -29.92 20.22
C LEU A 279 -29.99 -28.74 19.70
N GLU A 280 -31.17 -28.49 20.29
CA GLU A 280 -32.02 -27.35 19.90
C GLU A 280 -31.35 -26.01 20.19
N ARG A 281 -30.73 -25.84 21.36
CA ARG A 281 -29.98 -24.61 21.68
C ARG A 281 -28.74 -24.48 20.81
N ALA A 282 -28.06 -25.58 20.50
CA ALA A 282 -26.93 -25.56 19.57
C ALA A 282 -27.35 -25.05 18.19
N ALA A 283 -28.50 -25.49 17.67
CA ALA A 283 -29.05 -24.99 16.41
C ALA A 283 -29.43 -23.50 16.50
N ALA A 284 -30.01 -23.07 17.63
CA ALA A 284 -30.31 -21.66 17.88
C ALA A 284 -29.05 -20.79 17.93
N LEU A 285 -27.96 -21.24 18.57
CA LEU A 285 -26.68 -20.53 18.61
C LEU A 285 -26.08 -20.33 17.21
N LEU A 286 -26.20 -21.34 16.33
CA LEU A 286 -25.76 -21.21 14.93
C LEU A 286 -26.62 -20.19 14.18
N ALA A 287 -27.94 -20.21 14.38
CA ALA A 287 -28.85 -19.23 13.79
C ALA A 287 -28.59 -17.79 14.30
N GLU A 288 -28.34 -17.63 15.61
CA GLU A 288 -27.95 -16.36 16.25
C GLU A 288 -26.59 -15.86 15.75
N THR A 289 -25.71 -16.75 15.29
CA THR A 289 -24.43 -16.38 14.66
C THR A 289 -24.61 -15.93 13.21
N GLU A 290 -25.52 -16.57 12.48
CA GLU A 290 -25.84 -16.23 11.09
C GLU A 290 -26.65 -14.93 10.95
N GLU A 291 -27.55 -14.65 11.88
CA GLU A 291 -28.41 -13.45 11.87
C GLU A 291 -27.62 -12.13 11.71
N PRO A 292 -26.65 -11.80 12.58
CA PRO A 292 -25.89 -10.56 12.44
C PRO A 292 -25.07 -10.55 11.16
N ALA A 293 -24.53 -11.70 10.73
CA ALA A 293 -23.89 -11.78 9.42
C ALA A 293 -24.89 -11.41 8.33
N ALA A 294 -26.07 -12.04 8.26
CA ALA A 294 -27.14 -11.83 7.29
C ALA A 294 -27.61 -10.38 7.23
N SER A 295 -27.66 -9.69 8.38
CA SER A 295 -28.02 -8.29 8.49
C SER A 295 -26.97 -7.32 7.91
N CYS A 296 -25.73 -7.78 7.66
CA CYS A 296 -24.68 -6.93 7.10
C CYS A 296 -24.82 -6.80 5.58
N THR A 297 -25.13 -5.57 5.14
CA THR A 297 -25.44 -5.21 3.76
C THR A 297 -24.53 -4.11 3.20
N VAL A 298 -23.36 -3.88 3.82
CA VAL A 298 -22.37 -2.92 3.31
C VAL A 298 -21.87 -3.38 1.95
N ASP A 299 -22.12 -2.56 0.93
CA ASP A 299 -21.75 -2.85 -0.46
C ASP A 299 -20.38 -2.22 -0.78
N PRO A 300 -19.40 -2.98 -1.31
CA PRO A 300 -18.07 -2.44 -1.61
C PRO A 300 -18.06 -1.27 -2.60
N VAL A 301 -18.96 -1.26 -3.58
CA VAL A 301 -18.99 -0.23 -4.62
C VAL A 301 -19.73 1.00 -4.12
N ARG A 302 -20.97 0.83 -3.64
CA ARG A 302 -21.84 1.92 -3.21
C ARG A 302 -21.36 2.58 -1.91
N ASP A 303 -20.92 1.78 -0.94
CA ASP A 303 -20.69 2.26 0.42
C ASP A 303 -19.20 2.53 0.71
N LEU A 304 -18.27 1.73 0.15
CA LEU A 304 -16.83 1.98 0.28
C LEU A 304 -16.27 2.88 -0.84
N GLY A 305 -16.95 2.93 -1.99
CA GLY A 305 -16.50 3.71 -3.16
C GLY A 305 -15.63 2.92 -4.15
N LEU A 306 -15.63 1.59 -4.08
CA LEU A 306 -14.77 0.77 -4.94
C LEU A 306 -15.11 0.99 -6.42
N GLY A 307 -14.11 1.40 -7.20
CA GLY A 307 -14.23 1.70 -8.63
C GLY A 307 -14.95 3.01 -8.96
N THR A 308 -15.30 3.83 -7.97
CA THR A 308 -16.03 5.09 -8.17
C THR A 308 -15.12 6.29 -7.91
N PRO A 309 -14.91 7.20 -8.87
CA PRO A 309 -14.12 8.40 -8.65
C PRO A 309 -14.70 9.33 -7.57
N HIS A 310 -13.87 9.77 -6.64
CA HIS A 310 -14.24 10.69 -5.58
C HIS A 310 -13.26 11.87 -5.49
N PHE A 311 -13.63 12.99 -6.10
CA PHE A 311 -12.85 14.23 -6.12
C PHE A 311 -13.40 15.28 -5.16
N PRO A 312 -12.59 16.27 -4.75
CA PRO A 312 -13.09 17.44 -4.05
C PRO A 312 -14.24 18.10 -4.81
N GLU A 313 -15.24 18.59 -4.08
CA GLU A 313 -16.36 19.29 -4.69
C GLU A 313 -15.84 20.59 -5.36
N PRO A 314 -16.17 20.86 -6.64
CA PRO A 314 -15.61 22.00 -7.37
C PRO A 314 -15.80 23.37 -6.70
N HIS A 315 -16.83 23.53 -5.86
CA HIS A 315 -17.08 24.78 -5.14
C HIS A 315 -16.04 25.07 -4.04
N VAL A 316 -15.30 24.06 -3.57
CA VAL A 316 -14.19 24.22 -2.62
C VAL A 316 -13.07 25.08 -3.23
N VAL A 317 -12.96 25.07 -4.57
CA VAL A 317 -12.00 25.86 -5.34
C VAL A 317 -12.68 26.98 -6.13
N GLY A 318 -13.89 27.38 -5.73
CA GLY A 318 -14.59 28.56 -6.24
C GLY A 318 -15.53 28.33 -7.43
N ALA A 319 -15.82 27.07 -7.81
CA ALA A 319 -16.78 26.83 -8.88
C ALA A 319 -18.22 27.14 -8.45
N ASP A 320 -18.98 27.75 -9.35
CA ASP A 320 -20.43 27.89 -9.21
C ASP A 320 -21.09 26.50 -9.11
N ARG A 321 -22.06 26.36 -8.19
CA ARG A 321 -22.85 25.14 -8.00
C ARG A 321 -23.88 24.92 -9.11
N ALA A 322 -24.12 25.91 -9.97
CA ALA A 322 -24.96 25.76 -11.15
C ALA A 322 -24.39 24.74 -12.15
N ARG A 323 -25.27 24.13 -12.96
CA ARG A 323 -24.87 23.15 -13.98
C ARG A 323 -23.79 23.73 -14.91
N GLY A 324 -22.72 22.96 -15.10
CA GLY A 324 -21.56 23.36 -15.91
C GLY A 324 -20.64 24.40 -15.26
N GLY A 325 -20.88 24.80 -14.01
CA GLY A 325 -20.04 25.77 -13.29
C GLY A 325 -18.57 25.32 -13.19
N ALA A 326 -18.35 24.03 -12.90
CA ALA A 326 -17.00 23.44 -12.86
C ALA A 326 -16.28 23.54 -14.22
N MET A 327 -16.94 23.17 -15.32
CA MET A 327 -16.34 23.27 -16.66
C MET A 327 -16.05 24.72 -17.07
N ARG A 328 -16.94 25.66 -16.73
CA ARG A 328 -16.70 27.10 -16.97
C ARG A 328 -15.46 27.58 -16.21
N LEU A 329 -15.37 27.24 -14.92
CA LEU A 329 -14.21 27.60 -14.09
C LEU A 329 -12.93 26.93 -14.59
N LEU A 330 -13.00 25.72 -15.15
CA LEU A 330 -11.83 25.03 -15.70
C LEU A 330 -11.37 25.67 -17.02
N ARG A 331 -12.31 26.03 -17.90
CA ARG A 331 -12.01 26.59 -19.22
C ARG A 331 -11.35 27.98 -19.14
N GLN A 332 -11.85 28.86 -18.27
CA GLN A 332 -11.34 30.23 -18.14
C GLN A 332 -9.82 30.34 -17.90
N PRO A 333 -9.22 29.65 -16.90
CA PRO A 333 -7.77 29.67 -16.70
C PRO A 333 -7.01 28.95 -17.81
N CYS A 334 -7.60 27.95 -18.48
CA CYS A 334 -6.98 27.35 -19.65
C CYS A 334 -6.85 28.36 -20.81
N GLU A 335 -7.90 29.12 -21.09
CA GLU A 335 -7.88 30.16 -22.14
C GLU A 335 -6.89 31.28 -21.79
N ALA A 336 -6.85 31.73 -20.54
CA ALA A 336 -5.83 32.67 -20.08
C ALA A 336 -4.40 32.10 -20.21
N GLY A 337 -4.22 30.81 -19.90
CA GLY A 337 -2.95 30.10 -20.09
C GLY A 337 -2.53 29.98 -21.55
N MET A 338 -3.47 29.78 -22.47
CA MET A 338 -3.22 29.80 -23.91
C MET A 338 -2.65 31.15 -24.36
N THR A 339 -3.29 32.25 -23.96
CA THR A 339 -2.81 33.60 -24.29
C THR A 339 -1.45 33.88 -23.64
N ALA A 340 -1.27 33.53 -22.36
CA ALA A 340 0.00 33.73 -21.66
C ALA A 340 1.17 32.96 -22.29
N ARG A 341 0.89 31.86 -22.99
CA ARG A 341 1.87 31.05 -23.72
C ARG A 341 1.94 31.35 -25.22
N GLY A 342 1.15 32.31 -25.71
CA GLY A 342 1.10 32.67 -27.14
C GLY A 342 0.52 31.58 -28.04
N LEU A 343 -0.33 30.70 -27.49
CA LEU A 343 -0.94 29.57 -28.21
C LEU A 343 -2.40 29.84 -28.62
N ASP A 344 -2.99 30.96 -28.17
CA ASP A 344 -4.38 31.33 -28.43
C ASP A 344 -4.69 31.55 -29.92
N THR A 345 -3.69 31.91 -30.72
CA THR A 345 -3.84 31.99 -32.19
C THR A 345 -3.44 30.72 -32.94
N ASP A 346 -2.85 29.72 -32.26
CA ASP A 346 -2.50 28.44 -32.89
C ASP A 346 -3.73 27.53 -32.98
N ALA A 347 -4.25 27.39 -34.20
CA ALA A 347 -5.44 26.59 -34.46
C ALA A 347 -5.28 25.10 -34.08
N ALA A 348 -4.07 24.53 -34.10
CA ALA A 348 -3.83 23.16 -33.64
C ALA A 348 -3.93 23.07 -32.12
N ALA A 349 -3.35 24.03 -31.39
CA ALA A 349 -3.39 24.09 -29.94
C ALA A 349 -4.81 24.33 -29.41
N VAL A 350 -5.57 25.25 -30.02
CA VAL A 350 -6.98 25.50 -29.66
C VAL A 350 -7.84 24.25 -29.88
N ARG A 351 -7.70 23.58 -31.03
CA ARG A 351 -8.43 22.32 -31.29
C ARG A 351 -8.09 21.23 -30.28
N GLN A 352 -6.81 21.12 -29.91
CA GLN A 352 -6.37 20.15 -28.92
C GLN A 352 -6.99 20.46 -27.55
N LEU A 353 -6.97 21.72 -27.11
CA LEU A 353 -7.59 22.14 -25.85
C LEU A 353 -9.09 21.82 -25.81
N ASP A 354 -9.84 22.15 -26.86
CA ASP A 354 -11.27 21.89 -26.92
C ASP A 354 -11.61 20.39 -26.93
N TYR A 355 -10.81 19.59 -27.64
CA TYR A 355 -10.93 18.13 -27.62
C TYR A 355 -10.74 17.58 -26.20
N GLU A 356 -9.67 17.99 -25.52
CA GLU A 356 -9.36 17.53 -24.16
C GLU A 356 -10.44 17.95 -23.16
N LEU A 357 -10.87 19.22 -23.17
CA LEU A 357 -11.96 19.70 -22.31
C LEU A 357 -13.26 18.93 -22.58
N GLY A 358 -13.53 18.58 -23.83
CA GLY A 358 -14.68 17.74 -24.21
C GLY A 358 -14.60 16.34 -23.60
N VAL A 359 -13.44 15.69 -23.62
CA VAL A 359 -13.22 14.38 -22.98
C VAL A 359 -13.39 14.49 -21.45
N ILE A 360 -12.80 15.51 -20.83
CA ILE A 360 -12.88 15.75 -19.38
C ILE A 360 -14.34 15.91 -18.94
N GLY A 361 -15.13 16.69 -19.68
CA GLY A 361 -16.55 16.89 -19.39
C GLY A 361 -17.41 15.63 -19.56
N ARG A 362 -17.11 14.78 -20.55
CA ARG A 362 -17.81 13.50 -20.72
C ARG A 362 -17.52 12.52 -19.58
N LEU A 363 -16.30 12.55 -19.03
CA LEU A 363 -15.89 11.72 -17.90
C LEU A 363 -16.31 12.30 -16.54
N GLY A 364 -16.70 13.58 -16.46
CA GLY A 364 -17.03 14.25 -15.22
C GLY A 364 -15.81 14.55 -14.34
N TYR A 365 -14.64 14.77 -14.94
CA TYR A 365 -13.35 14.90 -14.24
C TYR A 365 -12.96 16.37 -14.00
N GLU A 366 -13.88 17.32 -14.12
CA GLU A 366 -13.60 18.74 -13.90
C GLU A 366 -13.07 18.99 -12.49
N GLY A 367 -13.66 18.35 -11.47
CA GLY A 367 -13.21 18.47 -10.08
C GLY A 367 -11.77 18.00 -9.86
N TYR A 368 -11.33 16.96 -10.57
CA TYR A 368 -9.96 16.49 -10.55
C TYR A 368 -8.98 17.55 -11.08
N PHE A 369 -9.25 18.09 -12.27
CA PHE A 369 -8.36 19.08 -12.89
C PHE A 369 -8.34 20.39 -12.11
N LEU A 370 -9.49 20.83 -11.62
CA LEU A 370 -9.58 22.02 -10.78
C LEU A 370 -8.81 21.85 -9.46
N ALA A 371 -8.90 20.69 -8.80
CA ALA A 371 -8.15 20.42 -7.59
C ALA A 371 -6.63 20.45 -7.84
N VAL A 372 -6.15 19.75 -8.87
CA VAL A 372 -4.73 19.71 -9.22
C VAL A 372 -4.21 21.10 -9.60
N ALA A 373 -4.97 21.84 -10.43
CA ALA A 373 -4.62 23.20 -10.83
C ALA A 373 -4.54 24.15 -9.63
N GLN A 374 -5.49 24.03 -8.68
CA GLN A 374 -5.48 24.83 -7.47
C GLN A 374 -4.25 24.52 -6.60
N VAL A 375 -3.88 23.25 -6.43
CA VAL A 375 -2.66 22.87 -5.69
C VAL A 375 -1.42 23.48 -6.36
N VAL A 376 -1.27 23.31 -7.68
CA VAL A 376 -0.12 23.88 -8.40
C VAL A 376 -0.08 25.41 -8.29
N ALA A 377 -1.23 26.08 -8.42
CA ALA A 377 -1.33 27.53 -8.26
C ALA A 377 -0.91 27.98 -6.86
N ASP A 378 -1.35 27.28 -5.81
CA ASP A 378 -0.94 27.55 -4.43
C ASP A 378 0.56 27.33 -4.20
N VAL A 379 1.15 26.26 -4.75
CA VAL A 379 2.59 26.00 -4.66
C VAL A 379 3.40 27.12 -5.33
N ARG A 380 2.98 27.55 -6.52
CA ARG A 380 3.61 28.68 -7.22
C ARG A 380 3.49 29.98 -6.43
N ALA A 381 2.34 30.24 -5.82
CA ALA A 381 2.11 31.44 -5.01
C ALA A 381 3.01 31.49 -3.75
N MET A 382 3.40 30.34 -3.21
CA MET A 382 4.39 30.23 -2.12
C MET A 382 5.85 30.44 -2.60
N GLY A 383 6.06 30.67 -3.89
CA GLY A 383 7.38 30.78 -4.50
C GLY A 383 8.14 29.45 -4.49
N ILE A 384 7.45 28.31 -4.41
CA ILE A 384 8.06 26.98 -4.47
C ILE A 384 8.05 26.51 -5.93
N ARG A 385 9.19 26.00 -6.40
CA ARG A 385 9.28 25.37 -7.73
C ARG A 385 8.40 24.13 -7.80
N VAL A 386 7.68 24.02 -8.91
CA VAL A 386 6.75 22.91 -9.16
C VAL A 386 6.81 22.50 -10.62
N ALA A 387 6.87 21.20 -10.88
CA ALA A 387 6.84 20.66 -12.23
C ALA A 387 6.07 19.34 -12.24
N ALA A 388 5.09 19.19 -13.14
CA ALA A 388 4.44 17.90 -13.33
C ALA A 388 5.30 16.94 -14.16
N ARG A 389 5.16 15.64 -13.89
CA ARG A 389 5.80 14.56 -14.64
C ARG A 389 4.79 13.48 -15.01
N GLY A 390 5.29 12.45 -15.70
CA GLY A 390 4.48 11.30 -16.10
C GLY A 390 3.57 11.62 -17.27
N SER A 391 2.45 10.89 -17.40
CA SER A 391 1.54 11.05 -18.53
C SER A 391 0.84 12.40 -18.55
N GLY A 392 0.70 13.09 -17.41
CA GLY A 392 0.07 14.40 -17.34
C GLY A 392 0.69 15.46 -18.25
N ALA A 393 1.97 15.31 -18.65
CA ALA A 393 2.64 16.18 -19.61
C ALA A 393 2.08 16.08 -21.05
N GLY A 394 1.32 15.03 -21.37
CA GLY A 394 0.66 14.86 -22.67
C GLY A 394 -0.64 15.64 -22.84
N SER A 395 -1.02 16.48 -21.87
CA SER A 395 -2.28 17.24 -21.88
C SER A 395 -2.05 18.73 -22.12
N MET A 396 -2.72 19.28 -23.13
CA MET A 396 -2.80 20.70 -23.38
C MET A 396 -3.50 21.42 -22.22
N VAL A 397 -4.54 20.83 -21.63
CA VAL A 397 -5.20 21.39 -20.42
C VAL A 397 -4.19 21.59 -19.29
N ASN A 398 -3.39 20.56 -18.95
CA ASN A 398 -2.36 20.69 -17.91
C ASN A 398 -1.28 21.72 -18.28
N HIS A 399 -0.93 21.82 -19.58
CA HIS A 399 0.02 22.82 -20.05
C HIS A 399 -0.50 24.25 -19.85
N CYS A 400 -1.75 24.51 -20.25
CA CYS A 400 -2.43 25.80 -20.08
C CYS A 400 -2.59 26.17 -18.60
N LEU A 401 -2.87 25.20 -17.73
CA LEU A 401 -3.00 25.41 -16.29
C LEU A 401 -1.65 25.57 -15.56
N PHE A 402 -0.53 25.58 -16.29
CA PHE A 402 0.83 25.63 -15.73
C PHE A 402 1.17 24.46 -14.80
N VAL A 403 0.42 23.36 -14.90
CA VAL A 403 0.71 22.08 -14.24
C VAL A 403 1.89 21.41 -14.95
N ALA A 404 1.81 21.30 -16.27
CA ALA A 404 2.89 20.78 -17.10
C ALA A 404 3.65 21.91 -17.83
N THR A 405 4.98 21.89 -17.76
CA THR A 405 5.81 22.89 -18.46
C THR A 405 5.93 22.58 -19.94
N ALA A 406 6.02 21.30 -20.33
CA ALA A 406 6.21 20.87 -21.71
C ALA A 406 4.95 21.10 -22.58
N ASN A 407 5.15 21.60 -23.80
CA ASN A 407 4.09 21.70 -24.80
C ASN A 407 3.86 20.32 -25.46
N PRO A 408 2.67 19.69 -25.32
CA PRO A 408 2.44 18.35 -25.84
C PRO A 408 2.51 18.27 -27.36
N LEU A 409 2.19 19.34 -28.09
CA LEU A 409 2.24 19.33 -29.56
C LEU A 409 3.67 19.37 -30.09
N GLU A 410 4.53 20.18 -29.47
CA GLU A 410 5.96 20.28 -29.84
C GLU A 410 6.68 18.94 -29.65
N HIS A 411 6.40 18.27 -28.53
CA HIS A 411 7.02 16.99 -28.19
C HIS A 411 6.25 15.77 -28.71
N ARG A 412 5.15 15.96 -29.45
CA ARG A 412 4.29 14.89 -29.99
C ARG A 412 3.83 13.91 -28.91
N LEU A 413 3.46 14.45 -27.75
CA LEU A 413 2.91 13.69 -26.62
C LEU A 413 1.42 13.44 -26.86
N LEU A 414 0.93 12.29 -26.38
CA LEU A 414 -0.44 11.85 -26.62
C LEU A 414 -1.32 12.04 -25.39
N PHE A 415 -2.42 12.76 -25.53
CA PHE A 415 -3.41 12.93 -24.47
C PHE A 415 -4.06 11.61 -24.05
N GLU A 416 -4.35 10.71 -24.99
CA GLU A 416 -4.99 9.42 -24.72
C GLU A 416 -4.11 8.48 -23.88
N ARG A 417 -2.80 8.75 -23.82
CA ARG A 417 -1.89 8.02 -22.93
C ARG A 417 -2.09 8.42 -21.46
N PHE A 418 -2.60 9.61 -21.23
CA PHE A 418 -2.95 10.18 -19.94
C PHE A 418 -4.40 9.91 -19.56
N LEU A 419 -5.35 10.33 -20.41
CA LEU A 419 -6.78 10.21 -20.15
C LEU A 419 -7.51 9.73 -21.40
N SER A 420 -8.33 8.69 -21.26
CA SER A 420 -9.09 8.11 -22.37
C SER A 420 -10.44 7.59 -21.90
N GLU A 421 -11.47 7.81 -22.71
CA GLU A 421 -12.84 7.29 -22.47
C GLU A 421 -12.91 5.76 -22.48
N ARG A 422 -11.90 5.08 -23.04
CA ARG A 422 -11.85 3.62 -23.13
C ARG A 422 -11.23 2.96 -21.90
N ARG A 423 -10.72 3.74 -20.95
CA ARG A 423 -10.03 3.24 -19.76
C ARG A 423 -10.75 3.69 -18.50
N THR A 424 -10.88 2.78 -17.54
CA THR A 424 -11.54 3.03 -16.26
C THR A 424 -10.59 3.52 -15.17
N SER A 425 -9.26 3.46 -15.38
CA SER A 425 -8.29 3.94 -14.39
C SER A 425 -8.30 5.46 -14.28
N LEU A 426 -8.14 5.95 -13.05
CA LEU A 426 -7.95 7.37 -12.82
C LEU A 426 -6.65 7.89 -13.45
N PRO A 427 -6.64 9.14 -13.96
CA PRO A 427 -5.42 9.80 -14.39
C PRO A 427 -4.51 10.08 -13.19
N ASP A 428 -3.21 9.84 -13.35
CA ASP A 428 -2.20 10.12 -12.33
C ASP A 428 -1.36 11.34 -12.76
N ILE A 429 -1.32 12.37 -11.91
CA ILE A 429 -0.45 13.55 -12.08
C ILE A 429 0.51 13.55 -10.89
N ASP A 430 1.78 13.32 -11.20
CA ASP A 430 2.87 13.46 -10.25
C ASP A 430 3.39 14.90 -10.30
N VAL A 431 3.58 15.51 -9.15
CA VAL A 431 4.06 16.88 -9.00
C VAL A 431 5.38 16.88 -8.23
N ASP A 432 6.46 17.24 -8.91
CA ASP A 432 7.78 17.40 -8.31
C ASP A 432 7.92 18.80 -7.72
N VAL A 433 8.27 18.89 -6.43
CA VAL A 433 8.49 20.14 -5.68
C VAL A 433 9.88 20.18 -5.03
N GLU A 434 10.27 21.34 -4.50
CA GLU A 434 11.49 21.47 -3.70
C GLU A 434 11.45 20.54 -2.48
N SER A 435 12.41 19.60 -2.41
CA SER A 435 12.50 18.63 -1.30
C SER A 435 12.58 19.28 0.07
N ALA A 436 13.24 20.44 0.20
CA ALA A 436 13.40 21.13 1.47
C ALA A 436 12.11 21.78 1.98
N ARG A 437 11.17 22.07 1.08
CA ARG A 437 9.91 22.79 1.37
C ARG A 437 8.66 21.94 1.10
N ARG A 438 8.82 20.61 0.96
CA ARG A 438 7.74 19.67 0.62
C ARG A 438 6.60 19.72 1.65
N LEU A 439 6.92 19.78 2.94
CA LEU A 439 5.89 19.77 3.99
C LEU A 439 5.07 21.07 4.01
N GLU A 440 5.65 22.22 3.64
CA GLU A 440 4.89 23.46 3.45
C GLU A 440 3.80 23.30 2.39
N VAL A 441 4.07 22.51 1.34
CA VAL A 441 3.07 22.17 0.31
C VAL A 441 1.95 21.32 0.90
N TYR A 442 2.28 20.34 1.75
CA TYR A 442 1.26 19.52 2.41
C TYR A 442 0.37 20.38 3.28
N ASP A 443 0.96 21.23 4.14
CA ASP A 443 0.23 22.13 5.02
C ASP A 443 -0.73 23.03 4.24
N ARG A 444 -0.26 23.56 3.11
CA ARG A 444 -1.09 24.39 2.23
C ARG A 444 -2.25 23.62 1.61
N ILE A 445 -2.04 22.36 1.20
CA ILE A 445 -3.12 21.52 0.68
C ILE A 445 -4.17 21.26 1.78
N PHE A 446 -3.73 20.94 3.00
CA PHE A 446 -4.62 20.75 4.14
C PHE A 446 -5.40 22.02 4.49
N GLU A 447 -4.76 23.19 4.46
CA GLU A 447 -5.42 24.49 4.65
C GLU A 447 -6.47 24.76 3.55
N ARG A 448 -6.14 24.45 2.29
CA ARG A 448 -7.00 24.70 1.12
C ARG A 448 -8.26 23.85 1.12
N PHE A 449 -8.12 22.55 1.37
CA PHE A 449 -9.20 21.58 1.15
C PHE A 449 -9.82 21.04 2.44
N GLY A 450 -9.20 21.26 3.60
CA GLY A 450 -9.70 20.79 4.90
C GLY A 450 -9.32 19.35 5.24
N LYS A 451 -9.21 19.06 6.54
CA LYS A 451 -8.80 17.73 7.08
C LYS A 451 -9.86 16.65 6.85
N GLU A 452 -11.07 17.04 6.50
CA GLU A 452 -12.19 16.16 6.16
C GLU A 452 -12.13 15.64 4.72
N ARG A 453 -11.30 16.26 3.86
CA ARG A 453 -11.12 15.91 2.43
C ARG A 453 -9.71 15.48 2.08
N VAL A 454 -8.74 15.79 2.94
CA VAL A 454 -7.33 15.53 2.71
C VAL A 454 -6.79 14.55 3.75
N ALA A 455 -6.01 13.59 3.27
CA ALA A 455 -5.21 12.70 4.10
C ALA A 455 -3.94 12.29 3.34
N VAL A 456 -2.97 11.70 4.02
CA VAL A 456 -1.79 11.11 3.36
C VAL A 456 -1.97 9.61 3.16
N THR A 457 -1.35 9.05 2.13
CA THR A 457 -1.46 7.61 1.81
C THR A 457 -0.70 6.77 2.84
N GLY A 458 -1.31 5.68 3.30
CA GLY A 458 -0.69 4.70 4.16
C GLY A 458 0.24 3.75 3.39
N MET A 459 1.13 3.07 4.12
CA MET A 459 2.02 2.06 3.57
C MET A 459 2.21 0.93 4.58
N PRO A 460 1.46 -0.18 4.46
CA PRO A 460 1.71 -1.39 5.23
C PRO A 460 3.13 -1.91 4.96
N GLU A 461 3.95 -2.00 6.00
CA GLU A 461 5.27 -2.59 5.90
C GLU A 461 5.14 -4.11 5.96
N THR A 462 5.36 -4.78 4.83
CA THR A 462 5.24 -6.24 4.76
C THR A 462 6.56 -6.96 5.04
N TYR A 463 6.47 -8.19 5.53
CA TYR A 463 7.64 -9.05 5.72
C TYR A 463 8.33 -9.38 4.39
N ARG A 464 9.61 -9.03 4.33
CA ARG A 464 10.59 -9.51 3.34
C ARG A 464 11.62 -10.39 4.04
N ALA A 465 12.45 -11.12 3.29
CA ALA A 465 13.35 -12.14 3.83
C ALA A 465 14.13 -11.68 5.07
N ARG A 466 14.77 -10.50 5.02
CA ARG A 466 15.57 -9.99 6.15
C ARG A 466 14.76 -9.76 7.43
N HIS A 467 13.58 -9.15 7.34
CA HIS A 467 12.73 -8.90 8.51
C HIS A 467 12.08 -10.19 9.02
N ALA A 468 11.69 -11.08 8.11
CA ALA A 468 11.11 -12.36 8.47
C ALA A 468 12.12 -13.24 9.22
N LEU A 469 13.35 -13.33 8.72
CA LEU A 469 14.46 -14.03 9.39
C LEU A 469 14.78 -13.43 10.77
N ARG A 470 14.71 -12.10 10.89
CA ARG A 470 14.93 -11.42 12.17
C ARG A 470 13.88 -11.78 13.21
N ASP A 471 12.61 -11.58 12.87
CA ASP A 471 11.53 -11.79 13.82
C ASP A 471 11.35 -13.29 14.14
N ALA A 472 11.45 -14.18 13.14
CA ALA A 472 11.43 -15.63 13.37
C ALA A 472 12.63 -16.13 14.18
N GLY A 473 13.84 -15.62 13.92
CA GLY A 473 15.05 -16.01 14.65
C GLY A 473 15.00 -15.59 16.12
N LEU A 474 14.54 -14.36 16.39
CA LEU A 474 14.34 -13.87 17.75
C LEU A 474 13.22 -14.64 18.48
N ALA A 475 12.13 -14.98 17.79
CA ALA A 475 11.06 -15.80 18.32
C ALA A 475 11.56 -17.20 18.73
N LEU A 476 12.42 -17.81 17.92
CA LEU A 476 13.05 -19.09 18.21
C LEU A 476 14.14 -19.03 19.30
N GLY A 477 14.47 -17.84 19.80
CA GLY A 477 15.49 -17.65 20.84
C GLY A 477 16.94 -17.68 20.34
N ILE A 478 17.15 -17.57 19.02
CA ILE A 478 18.49 -17.47 18.43
C ILE A 478 19.14 -16.16 18.88
N ALA A 479 20.44 -16.18 19.16
CA ALA A 479 21.18 -15.00 19.58
C ALA A 479 21.04 -13.85 18.55
N PRO A 480 20.72 -12.60 18.98
CA PRO A 480 20.48 -11.49 18.06
C PRO A 480 21.61 -11.23 17.05
N GLN A 481 22.86 -11.44 17.48
CA GLN A 481 24.05 -11.29 16.62
C GLN A 481 24.04 -12.31 15.49
N THR A 482 23.74 -13.57 15.80
CA THR A 482 23.64 -14.65 14.80
C THR A 482 22.50 -14.36 13.81
N VAL A 483 21.34 -13.93 14.33
CA VAL A 483 20.17 -13.58 13.52
C VAL A 483 20.49 -12.45 12.54
N ASP A 484 21.19 -11.39 12.98
CA ASP A 484 21.54 -10.27 12.12
C ASP A 484 22.56 -10.65 11.04
N VAL A 485 23.52 -11.52 11.36
CA VAL A 485 24.45 -12.10 10.37
C VAL A 485 23.68 -12.87 9.30
N ILE A 486 22.79 -13.79 9.71
CA ILE A 486 21.95 -14.56 8.79
C ILE A 486 21.13 -13.62 7.90
N ALA A 487 20.38 -12.68 8.49
CA ALA A 487 19.53 -11.76 7.74
C ALA A 487 20.30 -10.87 6.75
N LYS A 488 21.46 -10.33 7.13
CA LYS A 488 22.29 -9.49 6.24
C LYS A 488 22.91 -10.24 5.07
N SER A 489 23.02 -11.57 5.19
CA SER A 489 23.57 -12.42 4.13
C SER A 489 22.64 -12.47 2.91
N PHE A 490 21.32 -12.34 3.12
CA PHE A 490 20.34 -12.37 2.04
C PHE A 490 20.25 -11.04 1.29
N PRO A 491 20.07 -11.06 -0.04
CA PRO A 491 19.67 -9.87 -0.80
C PRO A 491 18.23 -9.42 -0.44
N HIS A 492 17.79 -8.30 -1.01
CA HIS A 492 16.42 -7.81 -0.85
C HIS A 492 15.45 -8.64 -1.71
N ILE A 493 15.00 -9.76 -1.17
CA ILE A 493 14.06 -10.71 -1.81
C ILE A 493 12.82 -10.91 -0.95
N ARG A 494 11.80 -11.57 -1.53
CA ARG A 494 10.61 -11.99 -0.77
C ARG A 494 10.97 -13.05 0.25
N ALA A 495 10.19 -13.15 1.31
CA ALA A 495 10.43 -14.13 2.36
C ALA A 495 10.21 -15.55 1.85
N CYS A 496 9.21 -15.80 1.01
CA CYS A 496 8.91 -17.12 0.46
C CYS A 496 10.02 -17.70 -0.46
N ASP A 497 10.98 -16.87 -0.88
CA ASP A 497 12.06 -17.26 -1.78
C ASP A 497 13.37 -17.61 -1.01
N ILE A 498 13.35 -17.63 0.34
CA ILE A 498 14.53 -17.85 1.19
C ILE A 498 15.25 -19.18 0.87
N ARG A 499 14.53 -20.31 0.83
CA ARG A 499 15.16 -21.62 0.56
C ARG A 499 15.66 -21.76 -0.87
N SER A 500 14.96 -21.18 -1.85
CA SER A 500 15.45 -21.14 -3.25
C SER A 500 16.73 -20.29 -3.34
N ALA A 501 16.76 -19.13 -2.70
CA ALA A 501 17.95 -18.29 -2.65
C ALA A 501 19.14 -19.01 -1.99
N LEU A 502 18.93 -19.74 -0.88
CA LEU A 502 19.95 -20.56 -0.24
C LEU A 502 20.54 -21.62 -1.18
N ALA A 503 19.72 -22.19 -2.08
CA ALA A 503 20.15 -23.20 -3.03
C ALA A 503 20.90 -22.62 -4.25
N GLU A 504 20.54 -21.42 -4.69
CA GLU A 504 20.97 -20.87 -5.98
C GLU A 504 22.09 -19.83 -5.87
N LEU A 505 22.15 -19.06 -4.79
CA LEU A 505 23.05 -17.90 -4.68
C LEU A 505 24.44 -18.27 -4.16
N PRO A 506 25.52 -18.04 -4.94
CA PRO A 506 26.89 -18.35 -4.51
C PRO A 506 27.31 -17.67 -3.20
N GLU A 507 26.83 -16.45 -2.97
CA GLU A 507 27.09 -15.67 -1.75
C GLU A 507 26.50 -16.31 -0.48
N LEU A 508 25.50 -17.19 -0.61
CA LEU A 508 24.86 -17.90 0.51
C LEU A 508 25.44 -19.29 0.79
N LYS A 509 26.44 -19.73 0.02
CA LYS A 509 26.98 -21.11 0.09
C LYS A 509 27.44 -21.54 1.49
N GLN A 510 28.05 -20.64 2.26
CA GLN A 510 28.47 -20.93 3.64
C GLN A 510 27.28 -21.16 4.58
N LEU A 511 26.22 -20.36 4.42
CA LEU A 511 25.00 -20.49 5.20
C LEU A 511 24.20 -21.73 4.78
N ALA A 512 24.17 -22.03 3.47
CA ALA A 512 23.55 -23.24 2.93
C ALA A 512 24.18 -24.52 3.50
N GLY A 513 25.51 -24.55 3.71
CA GLY A 513 26.21 -25.66 4.36
C GLY A 513 25.81 -25.88 5.82
N ARG A 514 25.13 -24.93 6.47
CA ARG A 514 24.61 -25.00 7.83
C ARG A 514 23.07 -24.96 7.87
N ALA A 515 22.41 -25.22 6.73
CA ALA A 515 20.97 -25.03 6.63
C ALA A 515 20.17 -25.91 7.62
N GLU A 516 20.66 -27.12 7.90
CA GLU A 516 20.03 -28.05 8.85
C GLU A 516 19.98 -27.50 10.28
N GLU A 517 20.98 -26.69 10.69
CA GLU A 517 21.03 -26.03 12.01
C GLU A 517 19.86 -25.04 12.20
N TYR A 518 19.35 -24.48 11.10
CA TYR A 518 18.37 -23.41 11.08
C TYR A 518 17.08 -23.78 10.31
N GLY A 519 16.79 -25.07 10.13
CA GLY A 519 15.63 -25.53 9.36
C GLY A 519 14.30 -24.85 9.74
N PRO A 520 13.90 -24.87 11.04
CA PRO A 520 12.68 -24.19 11.50
C PRO A 520 12.69 -22.68 11.28
N LEU A 521 13.86 -22.02 11.31
CA LEU A 521 13.97 -20.59 11.05
C LEU A 521 13.54 -20.27 9.62
N PHE A 522 14.07 -21.01 8.63
CA PHE A 522 13.76 -20.74 7.22
C PHE A 522 12.30 -21.06 6.89
N GLU A 523 11.76 -22.17 7.41
CA GLU A 523 10.35 -22.53 7.25
C GLU A 523 9.41 -21.45 7.79
N LEU A 524 9.63 -21.00 9.03
CA LEU A 524 8.79 -20.00 9.67
C LEU A 524 8.95 -18.62 9.01
N ALA A 525 10.17 -18.23 8.65
CA ALA A 525 10.43 -16.97 7.97
C ALA A 525 9.75 -16.90 6.59
N GLU A 526 9.72 -18.01 5.83
CA GLU A 526 8.96 -18.08 4.59
C GLU A 526 7.45 -17.94 4.80
N GLY A 527 6.91 -18.54 5.87
CA GLY A 527 5.50 -18.43 6.22
C GLY A 527 5.05 -17.02 6.64
N LEU A 528 5.99 -16.14 6.99
CA LEU A 528 5.70 -14.72 7.26
C LEU A 528 5.56 -13.88 5.98
N ASP A 529 5.86 -14.41 4.80
CA ASP A 529 5.90 -13.64 3.55
C ASP A 529 4.64 -12.80 3.34
N ALA A 530 4.86 -11.53 2.97
CA ALA A 530 3.82 -10.54 2.68
C ALA A 530 2.87 -10.18 3.84
N LEU A 531 2.94 -10.83 5.02
CA LEU A 531 2.17 -10.41 6.20
C LEU A 531 2.61 -9.01 6.66
N VAL A 532 1.69 -8.25 7.23
CA VAL A 532 1.96 -6.88 7.70
C VAL A 532 2.71 -6.91 9.03
N ARG A 533 3.84 -6.21 9.07
CA ARG A 533 4.71 -6.06 10.23
C ARG A 533 4.51 -4.73 10.96
N GLY A 534 4.14 -3.69 10.22
CA GLY A 534 4.02 -2.31 10.68
C GLY A 534 3.29 -1.44 9.66
N TYR A 535 3.14 -0.16 9.97
CA TYR A 535 2.43 0.79 9.13
C TYR A 535 3.20 2.12 9.09
N ALA A 536 3.45 2.64 7.89
CA ALA A 536 4.22 3.86 7.66
C ALA A 536 3.50 4.80 6.71
N MET A 537 3.96 6.06 6.65
CA MET A 537 3.48 7.04 5.69
C MET A 537 4.13 6.81 4.32
N HIS A 538 3.32 6.84 3.25
CA HIS A 538 3.86 6.88 1.90
C HIS A 538 4.61 8.21 1.67
N PRO A 539 5.82 8.20 1.09
CA PRO A 539 6.69 9.39 1.05
C PRO A 539 6.15 10.58 0.24
N CYS A 540 5.18 10.36 -0.64
CA CYS A 540 4.71 11.37 -1.61
C CYS A 540 3.20 11.51 -1.72
N GLY A 541 2.43 10.56 -1.17
CA GLY A 541 1.02 10.40 -1.55
C GLY A 541 0.12 11.30 -0.70
N VAL A 542 -0.45 12.33 -1.31
CA VAL A 542 -1.53 13.14 -0.72
C VAL A 542 -2.83 12.77 -1.40
N ILE A 543 -3.85 12.47 -0.60
CA ILE A 543 -5.17 12.08 -1.07
C ILE A 543 -6.08 13.30 -1.00
N LEU A 544 -6.80 13.55 -2.08
CA LEU A 544 -7.81 14.59 -2.20
C LEU A 544 -9.13 13.90 -2.52
N SER A 545 -10.16 14.12 -1.71
CA SER A 545 -11.48 13.55 -1.95
C SER A 545 -12.59 14.55 -1.59
N ASN A 546 -13.84 14.09 -1.66
CA ASN A 546 -14.99 14.86 -1.19
C ASN A 546 -15.16 14.73 0.34
N ALA A 547 -16.15 15.42 0.90
CA ALA A 547 -16.41 15.43 2.35
C ALA A 547 -16.66 14.04 2.99
N SER A 548 -16.98 13.03 2.18
CA SER A 548 -17.27 11.66 2.66
C SER A 548 -16.02 10.80 2.90
N LEU A 549 -14.80 11.34 2.69
CA LEU A 549 -13.55 10.57 2.83
C LEU A 549 -13.50 9.80 4.15
N LEU A 550 -13.72 10.50 5.26
CA LEU A 550 -13.63 9.95 6.61
C LEU A 550 -14.80 9.04 7.01
N ASP A 551 -15.84 8.97 6.17
CA ASP A 551 -16.96 8.02 6.32
C ASP A 551 -16.70 6.71 5.57
N ARG A 552 -15.74 6.71 4.63
CA ARG A 552 -15.39 5.54 3.80
C ARG A 552 -14.09 4.89 4.24
N LEU A 553 -13.14 5.67 4.77
CA LEU A 553 -11.86 5.18 5.27
C LEU A 553 -11.51 5.85 6.60
N PRO A 554 -11.10 5.07 7.62
CA PRO A 554 -10.50 5.63 8.81
C PRO A 554 -9.09 6.16 8.53
N VAL A 555 -8.68 7.10 9.38
CA VAL A 555 -7.34 7.68 9.38
C VAL A 555 -6.65 7.45 10.71
N GLN A 556 -5.34 7.43 10.70
CA GLN A 556 -4.49 7.42 11.88
C GLN A 556 -3.40 8.50 11.75
N PRO A 557 -2.82 9.00 12.84
CA PRO A 557 -1.69 9.93 12.74
C PRO A 557 -0.48 9.29 12.04
N THR A 558 0.30 10.09 11.32
CA THR A 558 1.63 9.67 10.84
C THR A 558 2.58 9.42 12.01
N PRO A 559 3.71 8.70 11.81
CA PRO A 559 4.73 8.47 12.86
C PRO A 559 5.37 9.71 13.53
N GLY A 560 4.97 10.94 13.18
CA GLY A 560 5.32 12.20 13.88
C GLY A 560 4.12 12.96 14.45
N GLY A 561 2.88 12.53 14.12
CA GLY A 561 1.63 13.17 14.53
C GLY A 561 1.13 14.29 13.62
N ASP A 562 1.86 14.60 12.54
CA ASP A 562 1.62 15.83 11.75
C ASP A 562 0.40 15.76 10.83
N TYR A 563 0.09 14.58 10.28
CA TYR A 563 -0.97 14.43 9.26
C TYR A 563 -1.88 13.23 9.52
N PRO A 564 -3.17 13.32 9.16
CA PRO A 564 -4.05 12.16 9.09
C PRO A 564 -3.64 11.29 7.90
N MET A 565 -3.40 10.00 8.15
CA MET A 565 -2.98 9.00 7.18
C MET A 565 -4.07 7.94 7.03
N VAL A 566 -4.54 7.70 5.81
CA VAL A 566 -5.58 6.68 5.58
C VAL A 566 -5.04 5.28 5.86
N GLN A 567 -5.91 4.40 6.34
CA GLN A 567 -5.63 2.97 6.45
C GLN A 567 -5.83 2.24 5.10
N ALA A 568 -5.19 2.76 4.06
CA ALA A 568 -5.19 2.20 2.71
C ALA A 568 -3.86 2.50 2.03
N ASP A 569 -3.30 1.53 1.30
CA ASP A 569 -2.09 1.76 0.53
C ASP A 569 -2.36 2.32 -0.86
N LYS A 570 -1.31 2.52 -1.66
CA LYS A 570 -1.42 3.09 -3.01
C LYS A 570 -2.44 2.32 -3.87
N GLU A 571 -2.41 1.00 -3.86
CA GLU A 571 -3.30 0.18 -4.70
C GLU A 571 -4.74 0.27 -4.20
N ASP A 572 -4.92 0.21 -2.87
CA ASP A 572 -6.24 0.30 -2.26
C ASP A 572 -6.88 1.69 -2.48
N VAL A 573 -6.09 2.77 -2.42
CA VAL A 573 -6.54 4.15 -2.68
C VAL A 573 -7.00 4.32 -4.14
N GLU A 574 -6.27 3.74 -5.08
CA GLU A 574 -6.65 3.72 -6.51
C GLU A 574 -7.93 2.90 -6.73
N ASP A 575 -8.05 1.73 -6.10
CA ASP A 575 -9.24 0.87 -6.16
C ASP A 575 -10.48 1.56 -5.57
N LEU A 576 -10.32 2.39 -4.54
CA LEU A 576 -11.39 3.19 -3.93
C LEU A 576 -11.69 4.49 -4.69
N GLY A 577 -11.10 4.65 -5.88
CA GLY A 577 -11.33 5.79 -6.76
C GLY A 577 -10.97 7.15 -6.16
N LEU A 578 -10.02 7.17 -5.22
CA LEU A 578 -9.57 8.40 -4.59
C LEU A 578 -8.52 9.09 -5.47
N LEU A 579 -8.57 10.43 -5.54
CA LEU A 579 -7.51 11.21 -6.20
C LEU A 579 -6.26 11.18 -5.33
N LYS A 580 -5.23 10.50 -5.81
CA LYS A 580 -3.88 10.52 -5.25
C LYS A 580 -3.03 11.51 -6.05
N LEU A 581 -2.56 12.55 -5.37
CA LEU A 581 -1.59 13.51 -5.88
C LEU A 581 -0.22 13.19 -5.27
N ASP A 582 0.72 12.73 -6.10
CA ASP A 582 2.09 12.48 -5.64
C ASP A 582 2.88 13.79 -5.62
N VAL A 583 2.99 14.39 -4.43
CA VAL A 583 3.83 15.57 -4.18
C VAL A 583 5.23 15.09 -3.81
N LEU A 584 6.08 14.89 -4.81
CA LEU A 584 7.44 14.39 -4.60
C LEU A 584 8.42 15.53 -4.30
N GLY A 585 9.09 15.43 -3.16
CA GLY A 585 10.23 16.29 -2.86
C GLY A 585 11.48 15.89 -3.64
N VAL A 586 11.84 16.65 -4.67
CA VAL A 586 13.01 16.37 -5.52
C VAL A 586 14.18 17.28 -5.13
N ARG A 587 15.32 16.69 -4.76
CA ARG A 587 16.53 17.44 -4.34
C ARG A 587 17.04 18.37 -5.44
N MET A 588 16.89 17.99 -6.70
CA MET A 588 17.27 18.84 -7.83
C MET A 588 16.46 20.13 -7.90
N GLN A 589 15.15 20.09 -7.61
CA GLN A 589 14.32 21.30 -7.57
C GLN A 589 14.85 22.27 -6.51
N SER A 590 15.20 21.78 -5.32
CA SER A 590 15.84 22.57 -4.27
C SER A 590 17.18 23.15 -4.70
N ALA A 591 18.02 22.36 -5.38
CA ALA A 591 19.33 22.80 -5.86
C ALA A 591 19.20 23.93 -6.91
N MET A 592 18.28 23.79 -7.86
CA MET A 592 17.98 24.82 -8.85
C MET A 592 17.44 26.10 -8.22
N ALA A 593 16.49 25.97 -7.28
CA ALA A 593 15.94 27.12 -6.55
C ALA A 593 17.03 27.85 -5.76
N HIS A 594 17.91 27.10 -5.08
CA HIS A 594 19.06 27.67 -4.38
C HIS A 594 20.00 28.41 -5.34
N ALA A 595 20.37 27.81 -6.47
CA ALA A 595 21.24 28.44 -7.47
C ALA A 595 20.66 29.76 -8.01
N VAL A 596 19.36 29.78 -8.35
CA VAL A 596 18.67 31.01 -8.80
C VAL A 596 18.66 32.08 -7.71
N ASN A 597 18.40 31.68 -6.45
CA ASN A 597 18.42 32.60 -5.31
C ASN A 597 19.82 33.20 -5.08
N GLU A 598 20.87 32.40 -5.22
CA GLU A 598 22.26 32.87 -5.09
C GLU A 598 22.66 33.80 -6.23
N ILE A 599 22.24 33.52 -7.47
CA ILE A 599 22.43 34.43 -8.61
C ILE A 599 21.73 35.77 -8.33
N ARG A 600 20.48 35.74 -7.85
CA ARG A 600 19.75 36.96 -7.47
C ARG A 600 20.46 37.72 -6.36
N ARG A 601 20.93 37.02 -5.32
CA ARG A 601 21.62 37.62 -4.16
C ARG A 601 22.94 38.29 -4.55
N THR A 602 23.68 37.71 -5.48
CA THR A 602 25.03 38.16 -5.85
C THR A 602 25.06 39.14 -7.02
N THR A 603 24.11 39.03 -7.95
CA THR A 603 24.09 39.83 -9.19
C THR A 603 22.89 40.76 -9.32
N GLY A 604 21.85 40.58 -8.50
CA GLY A 604 20.57 41.27 -8.66
C GLY A 604 19.69 40.73 -9.80
N LYS A 605 20.22 39.81 -10.64
CA LYS A 605 19.48 39.24 -11.78
C LYS A 605 18.41 38.26 -11.28
N GLN A 606 17.17 38.50 -11.68
CA GLN A 606 16.07 37.56 -11.46
C GLN A 606 15.95 36.62 -12.66
N LEU A 607 16.01 35.31 -12.40
CA LEU A 607 15.88 34.27 -13.42
C LEU A 607 14.61 33.47 -13.17
N ASP A 608 13.90 33.17 -14.25
CA ASP A 608 12.80 32.23 -14.28
C ASP A 608 13.23 31.07 -15.18
N LEU A 609 13.43 29.90 -14.58
CA LEU A 609 13.93 28.72 -15.29
C LEU A 609 12.92 28.13 -16.28
N ASP A 610 11.63 28.45 -16.10
CA ASP A 610 10.56 27.91 -16.94
C ASP A 610 10.22 28.88 -18.09
N ASN A 611 10.90 30.03 -18.15
CA ASN A 611 10.77 31.02 -19.21
C ASN A 611 11.85 30.80 -20.28
N PRO A 612 11.48 30.44 -21.54
CA PRO A 612 12.45 30.17 -22.60
C PRO A 612 13.28 31.40 -23.01
N VAL A 613 12.83 32.62 -22.67
CA VAL A 613 13.61 33.86 -22.87
C VAL A 613 14.79 33.93 -21.90
N HIS A 614 14.66 33.36 -20.71
CA HIS A 614 15.71 33.33 -19.70
C HIS A 614 16.60 32.09 -19.81
N VAL A 615 16.03 30.96 -20.22
CA VAL A 615 16.72 29.68 -20.41
C VAL A 615 16.40 29.13 -21.80
N ASP A 616 17.34 29.32 -22.73
CA ASP A 616 17.23 28.80 -24.09
C ASP A 616 17.44 27.28 -24.11
N LEU A 617 16.43 26.53 -24.58
CA LEU A 617 16.51 25.07 -24.73
C LEU A 617 17.42 24.63 -25.88
N ALA A 618 17.90 25.57 -26.69
CA ALA A 618 18.89 25.37 -27.75
C ALA A 618 20.30 25.89 -27.36
N ASP A 619 20.55 26.17 -26.08
CA ASP A 619 21.85 26.70 -25.61
C ASP A 619 23.02 25.76 -25.95
N GLU A 620 23.83 26.18 -26.91
CA GLU A 620 24.93 25.37 -27.45
C GLU A 620 26.04 25.11 -26.41
N ALA A 621 26.25 26.03 -25.47
CA ALA A 621 27.23 25.83 -24.40
C ALA A 621 26.84 24.66 -23.48
N THR A 622 25.55 24.54 -23.15
CA THR A 622 25.00 23.41 -22.38
C THR A 622 25.13 22.09 -23.15
N PHE A 623 24.83 22.08 -24.45
CA PHE A 623 25.00 20.86 -25.24
C PHE A 623 26.48 20.49 -25.42
N GLU A 624 27.40 21.45 -25.55
CA GLU A 624 28.83 21.17 -25.62
C GLU A 624 29.36 20.54 -24.33
N MET A 625 28.97 21.09 -23.17
CA MET A 625 29.27 20.48 -21.86
C MET A 625 28.74 19.04 -21.79
N THR A 626 27.51 18.83 -22.23
CA THR A 626 26.84 17.52 -22.25
C THR A 626 27.58 16.53 -23.15
N ARG A 627 27.96 16.93 -24.37
CA ARG A 627 28.71 16.10 -25.34
C ARG A 627 30.12 15.74 -24.87
N ARG A 628 30.71 16.56 -23.99
CA ARG A 628 31.98 16.26 -23.30
C ARG A 628 31.81 15.32 -22.11
N SER A 629 30.58 14.86 -21.84
CA SER A 629 30.21 14.05 -20.70
C SER A 629 30.48 14.73 -19.35
N ASP A 630 30.61 16.05 -19.31
CA ASP A 630 30.83 16.83 -18.08
C ASP A 630 29.48 17.09 -17.39
N THR A 631 28.86 16.02 -16.92
CA THR A 631 27.46 16.00 -16.47
C THR A 631 27.31 15.56 -15.01
N LEU A 632 28.39 15.60 -14.25
CA LEU A 632 28.35 15.35 -12.81
C LEU A 632 27.44 16.39 -12.13
N GLY A 633 26.41 15.93 -11.41
CA GLY A 633 25.39 16.82 -10.83
C GLY A 633 24.28 17.25 -11.79
N CYS A 634 24.28 16.78 -13.05
CA CYS A 634 23.19 16.98 -13.99
C CYS A 634 22.16 15.84 -13.87
N PHE A 635 20.93 16.20 -13.51
CA PHE A 635 19.86 15.24 -13.23
C PHE A 635 19.63 14.27 -14.41
N GLN A 636 19.50 12.98 -14.09
CA GLN A 636 19.29 11.85 -15.02
C GLN A 636 20.45 11.46 -15.96
N ILE A 637 21.48 12.28 -16.10
CA ILE A 637 22.62 12.02 -16.99
C ILE A 637 23.99 11.93 -16.29
N GLU A 638 24.02 12.01 -14.95
CA GLU A 638 25.27 11.99 -14.15
C GLU A 638 25.90 10.60 -13.90
N SER A 639 25.18 9.50 -14.13
CA SER A 639 25.69 8.17 -13.78
C SER A 639 26.82 7.73 -14.72
N PRO A 640 27.81 6.92 -14.29
CA PRO A 640 28.92 6.52 -15.15
C PRO A 640 28.50 5.91 -16.49
N GLY A 641 27.44 5.10 -16.50
CA GLY A 641 26.93 4.52 -17.74
C GLY A 641 26.17 5.52 -18.62
N GLN A 642 25.49 6.51 -18.02
CA GLN A 642 24.87 7.60 -18.78
C GLN A 642 25.91 8.53 -19.38
N MET A 643 26.94 8.89 -18.62
CA MET A 643 28.05 9.71 -19.12
C MET A 643 28.73 9.07 -20.33
N ASP A 644 28.93 7.75 -20.32
CA ASP A 644 29.44 7.00 -21.49
C ASP A 644 28.45 7.03 -22.66
N LEU A 645 27.15 6.86 -22.41
CA LEU A 645 26.14 6.87 -23.47
C LEU A 645 26.01 8.25 -24.13
N VAL A 646 25.84 9.31 -23.34
CA VAL A 646 25.74 10.69 -23.81
C VAL A 646 26.97 11.07 -24.64
N GLY A 647 28.17 10.71 -24.16
CA GLY A 647 29.43 10.94 -24.88
C GLY A 647 29.50 10.22 -26.24
N ARG A 648 28.75 9.14 -26.43
CA ARG A 648 28.66 8.43 -27.72
C ARG A 648 27.52 8.95 -28.61
N LEU A 649 26.38 9.31 -28.01
CA LEU A 649 25.21 9.81 -28.74
C LEU A 649 25.41 11.24 -29.25
N GLN A 650 26.26 12.02 -28.58
CA GLN A 650 26.61 13.39 -28.97
C GLN A 650 25.36 14.28 -29.18
N PRO A 651 24.50 14.45 -28.15
CA PRO A 651 23.24 15.18 -28.28
C PRO A 651 23.44 16.63 -28.73
N ARG A 652 22.56 17.10 -29.62
CA ARG A 652 22.61 18.47 -30.17
C ARG A 652 21.36 19.26 -29.86
N HIS A 653 20.25 18.57 -29.59
CA HIS A 653 18.97 19.19 -29.27
C HIS A 653 18.28 18.45 -28.12
N MET A 654 17.28 19.08 -27.52
CA MET A 654 16.56 18.52 -26.36
C MET A 654 15.97 17.12 -26.62
N GLN A 655 15.50 16.87 -27.85
CA GLN A 655 14.96 15.57 -28.26
C GLN A 655 16.00 14.44 -28.18
N ASP A 656 17.29 14.74 -28.38
CA ASP A 656 18.36 13.75 -28.24
C ASP A 656 18.58 13.36 -26.78
N VAL A 657 18.47 14.32 -25.85
CA VAL A 657 18.56 14.07 -24.41
C VAL A 657 17.37 13.25 -23.93
N ILE A 658 16.15 13.55 -24.43
CA ILE A 658 14.96 12.73 -24.15
C ILE A 658 15.16 11.29 -24.66
N ALA A 659 15.75 11.12 -25.85
CA ALA A 659 16.04 9.81 -26.41
C ALA A 659 17.12 9.06 -25.61
N ASP A 660 18.20 9.73 -25.20
CA ASP A 660 19.27 9.18 -24.37
C ASP A 660 18.73 8.56 -23.06
N ILE A 661 17.98 9.35 -22.30
CA ILE A 661 17.36 8.92 -21.03
C ILE A 661 16.39 7.74 -21.26
N SER A 662 15.71 7.71 -22.42
CA SER A 662 14.82 6.62 -22.79
C SER A 662 15.55 5.33 -23.17
N LEU A 663 16.72 5.45 -23.81
CA LEU A 663 17.57 4.35 -24.26
C LEU A 663 18.37 3.72 -23.12
N PHE A 664 18.71 4.48 -22.08
CA PHE A 664 19.45 3.97 -20.92
C PHE A 664 18.54 3.26 -19.91
N ARG A 665 17.85 2.22 -20.39
CA ARG A 665 16.99 1.34 -19.58
C ARG A 665 17.36 -0.12 -19.81
N PRO A 666 17.16 -1.03 -18.83
CA PRO A 666 17.59 -2.43 -18.93
C PRO A 666 17.10 -3.15 -20.19
N GLY A 667 15.87 -2.90 -20.65
CA GLY A 667 15.32 -3.49 -21.87
C GLY A 667 16.04 -3.03 -23.13
N PRO A 668 16.02 -1.72 -23.48
CA PRO A 668 16.73 -1.19 -24.63
C PRO A 668 18.24 -1.50 -24.64
N VAL A 669 18.92 -1.40 -23.48
CA VAL A 669 20.35 -1.73 -23.35
C VAL A 669 20.61 -3.20 -23.67
N LYS A 670 19.83 -4.14 -23.09
CA LYS A 670 19.92 -5.58 -23.42
C LYS A 670 19.62 -5.86 -24.89
N GLY A 671 18.73 -5.09 -25.51
CA GLY A 671 18.41 -5.17 -26.93
C GLY A 671 19.45 -4.56 -27.86
N GLY A 672 20.51 -3.95 -27.34
CA GLY A 672 21.54 -3.26 -28.13
C GLY A 672 21.05 -2.02 -28.88
N MET A 673 19.90 -1.45 -28.47
CA MET A 673 19.33 -0.27 -29.12
C MET A 673 20.21 0.99 -29.00
N PRO A 674 20.86 1.29 -27.85
CA PRO A 674 21.71 2.47 -27.75
C PRO A 674 22.83 2.49 -28.80
N ALA A 675 23.48 1.35 -29.03
CA ALA A 675 24.54 1.22 -30.03
C ALA A 675 24.03 1.44 -31.47
N ARG A 676 22.79 1.03 -31.77
CA ARG A 676 22.17 1.24 -33.09
C ARG A 676 21.85 2.70 -33.34
N VAL A 677 21.31 3.39 -32.32
CA VAL A 677 20.99 4.83 -32.42
C VAL A 677 22.27 5.65 -32.53
N ALA A 678 23.30 5.34 -31.73
CA ALA A 678 24.61 5.98 -31.84
C ALA A 678 25.23 5.81 -33.23
N ALA A 679 25.12 4.62 -33.82
CA ALA A 679 25.63 4.37 -35.17
C ALA A 679 24.91 5.19 -36.26
N LEU A 680 23.60 5.42 -36.11
CA LEU A 680 22.80 6.25 -37.02
C LEU A 680 23.12 7.75 -36.86
N ALA A 681 23.47 8.20 -35.66
CA ALA A 681 23.87 9.59 -35.41
C ALA A 681 25.20 9.97 -36.09
N VAL A 682 26.07 8.99 -36.35
CA VAL A 682 27.41 9.18 -36.96
C VAL A 682 27.39 9.03 -38.50
N SER A 683 26.31 8.49 -39.10
CA SER A 683 26.19 8.28 -40.56
C SER A 683 24.87 8.85 -41.12
N PRO A 684 24.85 10.09 -41.63
CA PRO A 684 23.65 10.69 -42.24
C PRO A 684 23.18 9.99 -43.52
N ALA A 685 24.02 9.16 -44.15
CA ALA A 685 23.75 8.56 -45.46
C ALA A 685 22.67 7.45 -45.44
N ASP A 686 22.41 6.84 -44.28
CA ASP A 686 21.50 5.69 -44.16
C ASP A 686 20.02 6.08 -43.94
N LEU A 687 19.72 7.37 -43.75
CA LEU A 687 18.35 7.88 -43.54
C LEU A 687 17.45 7.78 -44.79
N SER A 688 18.03 7.62 -45.98
CA SER A 688 17.28 7.51 -47.24
C SER A 688 16.50 6.19 -47.37
N HIS A 689 16.87 5.14 -46.62
CA HIS A 689 16.19 3.84 -46.68
C HIS A 689 14.92 3.76 -45.82
N TYR A 690 14.78 4.62 -44.81
CA TYR A 690 13.64 4.57 -43.88
C TYR A 690 12.43 5.40 -44.33
N LYS A 691 12.61 6.42 -45.19
CA LYS A 691 11.49 7.25 -45.69
C LYS A 691 10.57 6.55 -46.70
N ARG A 692 10.85 5.30 -47.12
CA ARG A 692 10.00 4.55 -48.08
C ARG A 692 9.40 3.24 -47.56
N ALA A 693 9.67 2.82 -46.34
CA ALA A 693 9.12 1.57 -45.80
C ALA A 693 7.91 1.85 -44.91
N GLY A 694 6.75 2.07 -45.53
CA GLY A 694 5.50 1.67 -44.91
C GLY A 694 5.58 0.17 -44.61
N SER A 695 5.22 -0.21 -43.38
CA SER A 695 4.99 -1.57 -42.88
C SER A 695 5.61 -2.72 -43.69
N THR A 696 6.62 -3.39 -43.10
CA THR A 696 7.28 -4.64 -43.53
C THR A 696 8.57 -4.48 -44.36
N ALA A 697 9.72 -4.47 -43.67
CA ALA A 697 11.01 -4.83 -44.26
C ALA A 697 11.61 -5.98 -43.45
N ARG A 698 11.87 -7.13 -44.10
CA ARG A 698 12.30 -8.41 -43.49
C ARG A 698 13.79 -8.72 -43.63
N GLU A 699 14.61 -7.81 -44.14
CA GLU A 699 16.06 -8.01 -44.28
C GLU A 699 16.85 -6.73 -44.00
N ILE A 700 18.03 -6.89 -43.38
CA ILE A 700 19.00 -5.82 -43.15
C ILE A 700 20.39 -6.33 -43.59
N VAL A 701 21.14 -5.49 -44.29
CA VAL A 701 22.54 -5.74 -44.68
C VAL A 701 23.45 -4.87 -43.83
N ILE A 702 24.38 -5.48 -43.09
CA ILE A 702 25.40 -4.76 -42.32
C ILE A 702 26.77 -5.22 -42.81
N LYS A 703 27.62 -4.30 -43.26
CA LYS A 703 28.99 -4.56 -43.75
C LYS A 703 29.10 -5.76 -44.71
N GLY A 704 28.21 -5.81 -45.71
CA GLY A 704 28.25 -6.82 -46.77
C GLY A 704 27.79 -8.23 -46.40
N ARG A 705 27.21 -8.46 -45.21
CA ARG A 705 26.60 -9.74 -44.84
C ARG A 705 25.08 -9.61 -44.67
N ARG A 706 24.33 -10.50 -45.33
CA ARG A 706 22.86 -10.62 -45.22
C ARG A 706 22.49 -11.39 -43.95
N VAL A 707 21.55 -10.85 -43.18
CA VAL A 707 20.94 -11.54 -42.03
C VAL A 707 19.42 -11.56 -42.23
N SER A 708 18.82 -12.75 -42.28
CA SER A 708 17.37 -12.93 -42.38
C SER A 708 16.78 -13.36 -41.04
N PHE A 709 15.62 -12.80 -40.68
CA PHE A 709 14.88 -13.16 -39.46
C PHE A 709 13.59 -13.87 -39.84
N ARG A 710 13.40 -15.11 -39.38
CA ARG A 710 12.11 -15.82 -39.46
C ARG A 710 11.22 -15.42 -38.28
N SER A 711 10.09 -14.77 -38.54
CA SER A 711 9.02 -14.59 -37.55
C SER A 711 8.14 -15.84 -37.49
N ARG A 712 7.98 -16.46 -36.31
CA ARG A 712 6.82 -17.30 -36.03
C ARG A 712 5.75 -16.43 -35.39
N SER A 713 4.55 -16.41 -35.97
CA SER A 713 3.33 -15.89 -35.38
C SER A 713 2.83 -16.87 -34.30
N CYS A 714 2.42 -16.36 -33.15
CA CYS A 714 1.68 -17.12 -32.15
C CYS A 714 0.33 -16.42 -31.94
N ASP A 715 -0.71 -17.01 -32.52
CA ASP A 715 -2.10 -16.81 -32.11
C ASP A 715 -2.40 -17.71 -30.90
N GLY A 716 -3.09 -17.16 -29.90
CA GLY A 716 -4.04 -17.84 -29.00
C GLY A 716 -3.56 -18.92 -28.02
N GLY A 717 -3.81 -18.69 -26.71
CA GLY A 717 -4.33 -19.73 -25.80
C GLY A 717 -3.40 -20.36 -24.75
N HIS A 718 -3.64 -19.99 -23.48
CA HIS A 718 -3.50 -20.77 -22.23
C HIS A 718 -2.20 -21.50 -21.83
N ASN A 719 -1.70 -21.11 -20.63
CA ASN A 719 -1.06 -21.88 -19.55
C ASN A 719 -0.45 -23.28 -19.84
N ARG A 720 0.87 -23.44 -19.61
CA ARG A 720 1.49 -24.41 -18.66
C ARG A 720 3.04 -24.33 -18.64
N PHE A 721 3.60 -24.81 -17.53
CA PHE A 721 4.99 -24.83 -17.06
C PHE A 721 6.08 -25.40 -17.99
N GLY A 722 7.30 -24.84 -17.86
CA GLY A 722 8.57 -25.57 -17.65
C GLY A 722 9.36 -26.11 -18.85
N THR A 723 10.53 -25.53 -19.14
CA THR A 723 11.87 -26.20 -19.19
C THR A 723 12.95 -25.27 -19.76
N TRP A 724 14.12 -25.27 -19.11
CA TRP A 724 15.32 -24.53 -19.49
C TRP A 724 16.02 -25.22 -20.67
N ALA A 725 16.46 -24.45 -21.66
CA ALA A 725 17.33 -24.93 -22.74
C ALA A 725 18.63 -24.12 -22.79
N THR A 726 19.72 -24.80 -22.46
CA THR A 726 21.11 -24.37 -22.51
C THR A 726 21.57 -24.16 -23.95
N VAL A 727 22.08 -22.98 -24.30
CA VAL A 727 22.75 -22.75 -25.59
C VAL A 727 24.26 -22.86 -25.40
N ARG A 728 24.84 -23.96 -25.89
CA ARG A 728 26.28 -24.11 -26.14
C ARG A 728 26.65 -23.40 -27.44
N SER A 729 27.54 -22.42 -27.40
CA SER A 729 28.27 -21.96 -28.59
C SER A 729 29.70 -22.49 -28.57
N ARG A 730 30.05 -23.31 -29.57
CA ARG A 730 31.43 -23.69 -29.88
C ARG A 730 32.17 -22.45 -30.40
N VAL A 731 33.28 -22.09 -29.76
CA VAL A 731 34.30 -21.20 -30.32
C VAL A 731 35.46 -22.10 -30.74
N SER A 732 35.73 -22.12 -32.04
CA SER A 732 36.90 -22.73 -32.64
C SER A 732 38.02 -21.71 -32.77
N ASP A 733 39.22 -22.21 -32.53
CA ASP A 733 40.54 -21.58 -32.47
C ASP A 733 40.82 -20.44 -33.47
N LEU A 734 41.48 -19.40 -32.96
CA LEU A 734 42.49 -18.66 -33.71
C LEU A 734 43.62 -18.24 -32.75
N GLU A 735 44.77 -18.91 -32.89
CA GLU A 735 46.03 -18.57 -32.26
C GLU A 735 46.50 -17.18 -32.70
N LEU A 736 46.95 -16.33 -31.76
CA LEU A 736 47.96 -15.32 -32.03
C LEU A 736 48.95 -15.24 -30.87
N ARG A 737 50.21 -15.42 -31.26
CA ARG A 737 51.45 -15.61 -30.50
C ARG A 737 51.72 -14.50 -29.49
N GLY A 738 52.28 -14.90 -28.35
CA GLY A 738 52.73 -14.00 -27.30
C GLY A 738 54.01 -13.24 -27.62
N HIS A 739 54.20 -12.13 -26.92
CA HIS A 739 55.50 -11.62 -26.51
C HIS A 739 55.39 -11.12 -25.08
N ALA A 740 56.27 -11.65 -24.22
CA ALA A 740 56.42 -11.28 -22.83
C ALA A 740 57.23 -9.97 -22.75
N GLY A 741 56.77 -9.06 -21.89
CA GLY A 741 57.53 -7.91 -21.41
C GLY A 741 57.13 -7.69 -19.96
N ARG A 742 58.03 -8.07 -19.04
CA ARG A 742 57.95 -7.75 -17.62
C ARG A 742 58.05 -6.24 -17.49
N ASP A 743 57.21 -5.62 -16.66
CA ASP A 743 57.70 -4.58 -15.75
C ASP A 743 56.80 -4.41 -14.52
N THR A 744 57.48 -4.12 -13.43
CA THR A 744 57.06 -4.23 -12.05
C THR A 744 56.82 -2.83 -11.52
N VAL A 745 55.59 -2.43 -11.16
CA VAL A 745 55.38 -1.22 -10.35
C VAL A 745 54.27 -1.44 -9.31
N THR A 746 54.75 -1.59 -8.09
CA THR A 746 54.22 -1.22 -6.77
C THR A 746 52.76 -0.76 -6.59
N ARG A 747 52.10 -1.49 -5.68
CA ARG A 747 50.94 -1.08 -4.87
C ARG A 747 51.05 0.35 -4.34
N SER A 748 50.01 1.15 -4.53
CA SER A 748 49.56 2.08 -3.50
C SER A 748 48.06 1.91 -3.29
N ARG A 749 47.69 1.49 -2.06
CA ARG A 749 46.32 1.49 -1.56
C ARG A 749 45.99 2.92 -1.16
N ARG A 750 44.97 3.52 -1.75
CA ARG A 750 44.19 4.59 -1.11
C ARG A 750 42.75 4.14 -0.99
N THR A 751 42.41 3.77 0.23
CA THR A 751 41.07 3.56 0.74
C THR A 751 40.32 4.90 0.75
N TRP A 752 39.18 4.96 0.08
CA TRP A 752 38.15 5.97 0.35
C TRP A 752 36.96 5.26 0.99
N SER A 753 36.84 5.44 2.30
CA SER A 753 35.70 5.07 3.12
C SER A 753 34.64 6.17 3.00
N GLY A 754 33.60 5.94 2.21
CA GLY A 754 32.40 6.79 2.15
C GLY A 754 31.27 6.15 2.95
N SER A 755 31.16 6.52 4.22
CA SER A 755 30.02 6.19 5.08
C SER A 755 28.86 7.11 4.71
N CYS A 756 27.87 6.61 3.95
CA CYS A 756 26.58 7.30 3.80
C CYS A 756 25.62 6.75 4.85
N ILE A 757 25.44 7.56 5.90
CA ILE A 757 24.42 7.41 6.93
C ILE A 757 23.07 7.80 6.31
N SER A 758 22.10 6.90 6.47
CA SER A 758 20.69 7.12 6.24
C SER A 758 20.08 7.94 7.38
N THR A 759 19.47 9.07 7.04
CA THR A 759 18.40 9.73 7.81
C THR A 759 17.31 10.12 6.85
#